data_AF-A0A9W6AAD4-F1
#
_entry.id   AF-A0A9W6AAD4-F1
#
_cell.length_a   1.000
_cell.length_b   1.000
_cell.length_c   1.000
_cell.angle_alpha   90.00
_cell.angle_beta   90.00
_cell.angle_gamma   90.00
#
_symmetry.space_group_name_H-M   'P 1'
#
loop_
_entity.id
_entity.type
_entity.pdbx_description
1 polymer ?
#
loop_
_entity_poly.entity_id
_entity_poly.type
_entity_poly.pdbx_seq_one_letter_code
_entity_poly.pdbx_strand_id
1 'polypeptide(L)'
;MAADPAKPPEENLIPDSSRPYPCDECTKTFTRNENLRRHKRARHDRASSHDFECDGCHAVFTRSDVFKRHRGRCRVEALNDHISRPETSPQESYQGTADMPPLSTATDVLTSTQAPAANVMPAQACVHWRRTTWQSGQQELRYMVSNQCGEIRKPWVMQAWILYMIYGVYAGGEASQFRTAREMLRQIVDAVREVGLSQQEIAMPESQSWLYDIGYPRGDESRTLYARWTSYIAAESTRVALYTLFFLDSHVFVPCNSRPLMSSMELGWELPFPTKLWEAKDPEIWIRRFGEYFGVSAFSFTNDLLQRPRGLAAASLTMATQQVMTEAPGTELSAALEASPFAAFCVLANLDTLVRDFTRCYYQMPPSYSDPNPFHILTQSQTKSVHMAIRNIGKIVKDAATASDSPQFFQWRTNALFIVSLQVNLCRPDQLLIGGIVDNSLIAGLAASTHLMRGNFVAVRRSAPLLAPRLGSNEGVLALLSELSAALASIFSDDSQNFSYEAPWVTVTSYGVLLCIWGALRCATTEIRDHLNTFNELPRTSEPCMLIFNALIEATLLYSPATRRDRDVRDPRLWSRDREVFSTLLEQGQLLFADLVKTFCQQRLVWSIGPSMLAVLREIPDAATCDSDYQRPPAGAHLRRPHELGACTVQYTQTFFGKNIRYSQTRMSPSISQVGWYGLGSMGLGMSLNLQRYLQAKNLPPLRYSNRTISKGDILRDAGAVPEEFDALVQKSNVIFTMISTDDVLIDLLEKASTMGNSLKGKIFVDTSTIHPDTSEWAAKRLKEHGATFIAAPVFGASPVAAAGKLMFAVAGPVTVVETIRPLIMNVMGRSIIEMGEDVRKSSLLKISGNILVISFMEVIAEAQVFAEVAGIGTQQMEDFIGNMFGSVLQSYSKRITSGAYAPPLDTAPGFAAALACKDMKHALSIADSHNVRLHTLETASKRLNTAREYAGENLDSSAIYGIARQEAGLSFWSANSRQQSESS
;
A
#
# COMPACT_ATOMS: atom_id res chain seq x y z
N MET A 1 22.24 54.07 -64.64
CA MET A 1 21.91 54.72 -63.36
C MET A 1 21.37 53.66 -62.43
N ALA A 2 22.04 53.50 -61.28
CA ALA A 2 21.64 52.78 -60.06
C ALA A 2 21.35 51.25 -60.11
N ALA A 3 22.36 50.51 -59.64
CA ALA A 3 22.35 49.46 -58.60
C ALA A 3 21.68 48.07 -58.83
N ASP A 4 22.58 47.11 -59.10
CA ASP A 4 22.74 45.72 -58.59
C ASP A 4 22.14 45.39 -57.18
N PRO A 5 22.10 44.10 -56.71
CA PRO A 5 22.35 42.83 -57.41
C PRO A 5 21.33 41.70 -57.11
N ALA A 6 21.52 40.60 -57.84
CA ALA A 6 20.85 39.32 -57.78
C ALA A 6 20.67 38.67 -56.39
N LYS A 7 19.51 38.03 -56.20
CA LYS A 7 19.30 36.95 -55.21
C LYS A 7 19.80 35.62 -55.79
N PRO A 8 20.47 34.75 -54.99
CA PRO A 8 20.92 33.42 -55.41
C PRO A 8 19.74 32.42 -55.53
N PRO A 9 19.95 31.26 -56.21
CA PRO A 9 18.88 30.37 -56.65
C PRO A 9 18.29 29.52 -55.52
N GLU A 10 17.08 29.03 -55.77
CA GLU A 10 16.28 28.12 -54.93
C GLU A 10 17.09 26.90 -54.46
N GLU A 11 17.23 26.74 -53.14
CA GLU A 11 17.60 25.48 -52.52
C GLU A 11 16.34 24.61 -52.35
N ASN A 12 16.34 23.50 -53.09
CA ASN A 12 15.41 22.39 -52.96
C ASN A 12 15.37 21.86 -51.51
N LEU A 13 14.26 22.11 -50.81
CA LEU A 13 13.94 21.42 -49.56
C LEU A 13 13.43 20.01 -49.87
N ILE A 14 14.29 19.04 -49.60
CA ILE A 14 13.99 17.61 -49.59
C ILE A 14 12.84 17.36 -48.58
N PRO A 15 11.77 16.63 -48.93
CA PRO A 15 10.71 16.30 -47.97
C PRO A 15 11.25 15.34 -46.90
N ASP A 16 11.13 15.74 -45.63
CA ASP A 16 11.28 14.82 -44.50
C ASP A 16 10.25 13.68 -44.63
N SER A 17 10.74 12.46 -44.80
CA SER A 17 9.97 11.22 -44.96
C SER A 17 8.98 10.94 -43.81
N SER A 18 9.08 11.66 -42.68
CA SER A 18 8.18 11.51 -41.54
C SER A 18 6.83 12.24 -41.69
N ARG A 19 6.69 13.24 -42.58
CA ARG A 19 5.46 14.06 -42.74
C ARG A 19 5.18 14.44 -44.21
N PRO A 20 4.71 13.49 -45.03
CA PRO A 20 4.60 13.68 -46.48
C PRO A 20 3.43 14.56 -46.95
N TYR A 21 2.60 15.10 -46.05
CA TYR A 21 1.41 15.89 -46.41
C TYR A 21 1.52 17.36 -45.96
N PRO A 22 2.20 18.23 -46.72
CA PRO A 22 2.25 19.67 -46.46
C PRO A 22 0.93 20.37 -46.81
N CYS A 23 0.58 21.39 -46.03
CA CYS A 23 -0.46 22.35 -46.42
C CYS A 23 0.12 23.35 -47.43
N ASP A 24 -0.60 23.58 -48.51
CA ASP A 24 -0.29 24.55 -49.57
C ASP A 24 -0.67 25.99 -49.19
N GLU A 25 -1.53 26.17 -48.17
CA GLU A 25 -2.00 27.48 -47.71
C GLU A 25 -1.33 27.96 -46.41
N CYS A 26 -0.55 27.11 -45.74
CA CYS A 26 0.23 27.51 -44.56
C CYS A 26 1.44 26.59 -44.32
N THR A 27 2.35 26.98 -43.43
CA THR A 27 3.63 26.26 -43.19
C THR A 27 3.52 24.93 -42.43
N LYS A 28 2.31 24.37 -42.22
CA LYS A 28 2.11 23.14 -41.44
C LYS A 28 2.19 21.88 -42.31
N THR A 29 2.95 20.90 -41.85
CA THR A 29 3.07 19.56 -42.45
C THR A 29 2.46 18.48 -41.55
N PHE A 30 1.84 17.47 -42.17
CA PHE A 30 1.09 16.43 -41.48
C PHE A 30 1.58 15.03 -41.86
N THR A 31 1.48 14.10 -40.91
CA THR A 31 1.84 12.69 -41.09
C THR A 31 0.81 11.91 -41.92
N ARG A 32 -0.44 12.40 -42.04
CA ARG A 32 -1.54 11.73 -42.76
C ARG A 32 -2.40 12.73 -43.55
N ASN A 33 -2.85 12.35 -44.76
CA ASN A 33 -3.69 13.17 -45.64
C ASN A 33 -5.03 13.58 -45.00
N GLU A 34 -5.64 12.70 -44.20
CA GLU A 34 -6.90 12.99 -43.51
C GLU A 34 -6.79 14.19 -42.55
N ASN A 35 -5.66 14.31 -41.85
CA ASN A 35 -5.40 15.42 -40.94
C ASN A 35 -5.18 16.73 -41.72
N LEU A 36 -4.53 16.67 -42.88
CA LEU A 36 -4.40 17.80 -43.80
C LEU A 36 -5.78 18.23 -44.34
N ARG A 37 -6.64 17.31 -44.79
CA ARG A 37 -8.01 17.60 -45.27
C ARG A 37 -8.89 18.19 -44.18
N ARG A 38 -8.73 17.76 -42.93
CA ARG A 38 -9.45 18.32 -41.77
C ARG A 38 -8.93 19.71 -41.42
N HIS A 39 -7.61 19.93 -41.50
CA HIS A 39 -7.01 21.23 -41.29
C HIS A 39 -7.48 22.26 -42.33
N LYS A 40 -7.53 21.88 -43.62
CA LYS A 40 -8.06 22.73 -44.70
C LYS A 40 -9.54 23.10 -44.47
N ARG A 41 -10.40 22.12 -44.17
CA ARG A 41 -11.82 22.37 -43.88
C ARG A 41 -12.06 23.26 -42.65
N ALA A 42 -11.21 23.17 -41.64
CA ALA A 42 -11.42 23.89 -40.38
C ALA A 42 -10.80 25.30 -40.34
N ARG A 43 -9.80 25.57 -41.20
CA ARG A 43 -9.04 26.83 -41.17
C ARG A 43 -9.14 27.64 -42.45
N HIS A 44 -9.46 27.00 -43.58
CA HIS A 44 -9.39 27.62 -44.90
C HIS A 44 -10.75 27.62 -45.65
N ASP A 45 -11.62 26.62 -45.44
CA ASP A 45 -12.98 26.66 -45.98
C ASP A 45 -13.89 27.58 -45.14
N ARG A 46 -14.25 28.74 -45.70
CA ARG A 46 -15.16 29.74 -45.08
C ARG A 46 -16.65 29.48 -45.32
N ALA A 47 -17.05 28.27 -45.71
CA ALA A 47 -18.43 27.97 -46.07
C ALA A 47 -18.91 26.59 -45.55
N SER A 48 -19.26 26.51 -44.26
CA SER A 48 -20.27 25.56 -43.74
C SER A 48 -20.80 26.01 -42.37
N SER A 49 -22.11 25.87 -42.16
CA SER A 49 -23.04 26.52 -41.22
C SER A 49 -22.75 26.43 -39.71
N HIS A 50 -23.27 27.41 -38.97
CA HIS A 50 -23.26 27.53 -37.51
C HIS A 50 -24.56 26.97 -36.94
N ASP A 51 -24.59 25.69 -36.52
CA ASP A 51 -25.88 25.05 -36.24
C ASP A 51 -26.24 24.90 -34.74
N PHE A 52 -25.39 25.32 -33.78
CA PHE A 52 -25.74 25.21 -32.35
C PHE A 52 -25.16 26.34 -31.48
N GLU A 53 -25.93 27.42 -31.25
CA GLU A 53 -25.60 28.52 -30.33
C GLU A 53 -26.27 28.36 -28.97
N CYS A 54 -25.60 28.76 -27.89
CA CYS A 54 -26.14 28.73 -26.52
C CYS A 54 -26.83 30.04 -26.15
N ASP A 55 -28.13 29.98 -25.90
CA ASP A 55 -28.97 31.15 -25.57
C ASP A 55 -28.55 31.90 -24.27
N GLY A 56 -27.77 31.27 -23.39
CA GLY A 56 -27.35 31.87 -22.11
C GLY A 56 -26.00 32.60 -22.11
N CYS A 57 -25.07 32.19 -22.99
CA CYS A 57 -23.75 32.84 -23.10
C CYS A 57 -23.32 33.14 -24.53
N HIS A 58 -24.19 32.90 -25.50
CA HIS A 58 -24.02 33.09 -26.95
C HIS A 58 -22.82 32.35 -27.56
N ALA A 59 -22.30 31.32 -26.88
CA ALA A 59 -21.24 30.49 -27.44
C ALA A 59 -21.78 29.62 -28.58
N VAL A 60 -21.15 29.70 -29.75
CA VAL A 60 -21.51 28.95 -30.96
C VAL A 60 -20.66 27.68 -31.08
N PHE A 61 -21.31 26.55 -31.33
CA PHE A 61 -20.70 25.24 -31.44
C PHE A 61 -20.98 24.60 -32.80
N THR A 62 -19.96 23.99 -33.39
CA THR A 62 -20.07 23.28 -34.68
C THR A 62 -20.52 21.82 -34.53
N ARG A 63 -20.73 21.35 -33.29
CA ARG A 63 -21.14 19.97 -32.97
C ARG A 63 -22.15 19.90 -31.84
N SER A 64 -23.25 19.19 -32.07
CA SER A 64 -24.38 19.06 -31.14
C SER A 64 -24.03 18.39 -29.80
N ASP A 65 -23.10 17.43 -29.78
CA ASP A 65 -22.68 16.72 -28.56
C ASP A 65 -21.90 17.61 -27.59
N VAL A 66 -21.12 18.54 -28.13
CA VAL A 66 -20.37 19.54 -27.34
C VAL A 66 -21.31 20.62 -26.81
N PHE A 67 -22.24 21.09 -27.66
CA PHE A 67 -23.28 22.03 -27.27
C PHE A 67 -24.14 21.50 -26.11
N LYS A 68 -24.62 20.25 -26.18
CA LYS A 68 -25.42 19.64 -25.10
C LYS A 68 -24.67 19.55 -23.77
N ARG A 69 -23.36 19.28 -23.82
CA ARG A 69 -22.50 19.22 -22.63
C ARG A 69 -22.24 20.60 -22.03
N HIS A 70 -22.14 21.63 -22.88
CA HIS A 70 -22.02 23.02 -22.46
C HIS A 70 -23.34 23.55 -21.86
N ARG A 71 -24.48 23.31 -22.53
CA ARG A 71 -25.82 23.68 -22.04
C ARG A 71 -26.12 23.08 -20.66
N GLY A 72 -25.67 21.84 -20.39
CA GLY A 72 -25.81 21.22 -19.07
C GLY A 72 -24.96 21.84 -17.94
N ARG A 73 -24.01 22.72 -18.26
CA ARG A 73 -23.07 23.34 -17.30
C ARG A 73 -23.12 24.87 -17.26
N CYS A 74 -23.82 25.51 -18.19
CA CYS A 74 -23.95 26.97 -18.25
C CYS A 74 -24.96 27.45 -17.19
N ARG A 75 -24.51 28.21 -16.19
CA ARG A 75 -25.36 28.84 -15.16
C ARG A 75 -25.41 30.35 -15.38
N VAL A 76 -26.42 30.81 -16.12
CA VAL A 76 -26.88 32.21 -16.05
C VAL A 76 -28.39 32.17 -16.02
N GLU A 77 -28.97 32.00 -14.83
CA GLU A 77 -30.37 32.31 -14.52
C GLU A 77 -30.58 32.13 -13.00
N ALA A 78 -30.11 33.12 -12.24
CA ALA A 78 -30.59 33.47 -10.89
C ALA A 78 -29.72 34.63 -10.36
N LEU A 79 -29.85 35.81 -10.95
CA LEU A 79 -29.37 37.09 -10.38
C LEU A 79 -30.03 38.25 -11.14
N ASN A 80 -31.36 38.22 -11.22
CA ASN A 80 -32.18 39.42 -11.42
C ASN A 80 -33.18 39.41 -10.27
N ASP A 81 -32.72 39.82 -9.10
CA ASP A 81 -33.51 40.71 -8.24
C ASP A 81 -32.63 41.25 -7.12
N HIS A 82 -32.68 42.58 -7.01
CA HIS A 82 -32.37 43.40 -5.84
C HIS A 82 -30.91 43.78 -5.48
N ILE A 83 -30.64 45.07 -5.76
CA ILE A 83 -30.09 46.11 -4.86
C ILE A 83 -28.64 46.59 -5.15
N SER A 84 -28.60 47.72 -5.85
CA SER A 84 -27.93 48.99 -5.53
C SER A 84 -26.48 49.02 -5.01
N ARG A 85 -25.62 49.66 -5.82
CA ARG A 85 -24.33 50.26 -5.42
C ARG A 85 -24.49 51.22 -4.22
N PRO A 86 -23.38 51.48 -3.51
CA PRO A 86 -22.84 52.83 -3.60
C PRO A 86 -21.35 52.87 -3.99
N GLU A 87 -21.04 53.97 -4.68
CA GLU A 87 -19.73 54.45 -5.11
C GLU A 87 -18.88 54.89 -3.91
N THR A 88 -17.55 54.76 -3.98
CA THR A 88 -16.58 55.88 -3.95
C THR A 88 -15.12 55.38 -3.98
N SER A 89 -14.31 56.13 -4.74
CA SER A 89 -12.87 56.16 -5.06
C SER A 89 -11.80 55.83 -3.98
N PRO A 90 -10.47 55.80 -4.28
CA PRO A 90 -9.78 56.10 -5.55
C PRO A 90 -8.74 55.05 -6.01
N GLN A 91 -8.37 55.18 -7.29
CA GLN A 91 -7.18 54.59 -7.89
C GLN A 91 -5.92 55.24 -7.28
N GLU A 92 -5.04 54.43 -6.69
CA GLU A 92 -3.63 54.79 -6.50
C GLU A 92 -2.73 53.80 -7.24
N SER A 93 -1.92 54.36 -8.12
CA SER A 93 -0.81 53.74 -8.83
C SER A 93 0.27 53.29 -7.85
N TYR A 94 0.59 52.00 -7.81
CA TYR A 94 1.82 51.51 -7.19
C TYR A 94 2.84 51.12 -8.26
N GLN A 95 3.87 51.96 -8.37
CA GLN A 95 5.15 51.66 -9.00
C GLN A 95 5.87 50.58 -8.20
N GLY A 96 6.60 49.72 -8.90
CA GLY A 96 7.30 48.59 -8.30
C GLY A 96 8.45 48.99 -7.38
N THR A 97 8.52 48.32 -6.24
CA THR A 97 9.77 47.92 -5.58
C THR A 97 9.58 46.51 -5.03
N ALA A 98 10.55 45.65 -5.34
CA ALA A 98 10.68 44.32 -4.80
C ALA A 98 11.18 44.41 -3.36
N ASP A 99 10.28 44.47 -2.40
CA ASP A 99 10.58 44.20 -0.99
C ASP A 99 9.42 43.40 -0.40
N MET A 100 9.56 42.07 -0.44
CA MET A 100 8.74 41.18 0.38
C MET A 100 9.49 40.93 1.69
N PRO A 101 8.82 41.05 2.86
CA PRO A 101 9.48 40.77 4.12
C PRO A 101 9.83 39.27 4.23
N PRO A 102 10.88 38.90 4.98
CA PRO A 102 11.28 37.51 5.18
C PRO A 102 10.16 36.68 5.82
N LEU A 103 10.18 35.36 5.61
CA LEU A 103 9.21 34.39 6.15
C LEU A 103 8.99 34.44 7.67
N SER A 104 9.83 35.17 8.42
CA SER A 104 9.58 35.44 9.84
C SER A 104 8.20 36.06 10.04
N THR A 105 7.74 36.97 9.18
CA THR A 105 6.46 37.67 9.38
C THR A 105 5.23 36.81 9.13
N ALA A 106 5.26 35.90 8.13
CA ALA A 106 4.16 34.98 7.87
C ALA A 106 4.10 33.84 8.91
N THR A 107 5.27 33.43 9.41
CA THR A 107 5.38 32.52 10.55
C THR A 107 4.81 33.21 11.79
N ASP A 108 5.22 34.43 12.11
CA ASP A 108 4.70 35.21 13.24
C ASP A 108 3.17 35.40 13.18
N VAL A 109 2.59 35.63 12.00
CA VAL A 109 1.12 35.78 11.85
C VAL A 109 0.35 34.46 12.10
N LEU A 110 0.93 33.31 11.77
CA LEU A 110 0.29 31.99 11.92
C LEU A 110 0.68 31.26 13.23
N THR A 111 1.85 31.56 13.80
CA THR A 111 2.44 30.88 14.97
C THR A 111 2.51 31.75 16.23
N SER A 112 2.23 33.06 16.14
CA SER A 112 2.22 33.90 17.35
C SER A 112 1.18 33.41 18.35
N THR A 113 1.66 33.05 19.54
CA THR A 113 0.86 32.86 20.75
C THR A 113 0.57 34.19 21.46
N GLN A 114 1.14 35.30 21.01
CA GLN A 114 0.89 36.64 21.52
C GLN A 114 -0.12 37.36 20.63
N ALA A 115 -1.30 37.62 21.18
CA ALA A 115 -2.24 38.56 20.58
C ALA A 115 -1.51 39.88 20.24
N PRO A 116 -1.76 40.51 19.09
CA PRO A 116 -1.27 41.86 18.86
C PRO A 116 -1.74 42.74 20.02
N ALA A 117 -0.80 43.42 20.66
CA ALA A 117 -1.07 44.30 21.78
C ALA A 117 -1.85 45.53 21.29
N ALA A 118 -3.17 45.41 21.20
CA ALA A 118 -4.19 46.44 21.41
C ALA A 118 -5.55 45.86 20.98
N ASN A 119 -6.49 45.81 21.93
CA ASN A 119 -7.88 45.34 21.81
C ASN A 119 -8.10 43.82 21.77
N VAL A 120 -8.53 43.32 22.93
CA VAL A 120 -8.81 41.93 23.28
C VAL A 120 -9.91 41.34 22.38
N MET A 121 -9.51 40.58 21.36
CA MET A 121 -10.40 39.61 20.73
C MET A 121 -10.53 38.37 21.64
N PRO A 122 -11.74 37.89 21.97
CA PRO A 122 -11.93 36.64 22.71
C PRO A 122 -11.21 35.47 22.03
N ALA A 123 -10.69 34.50 22.79
CA ALA A 123 -9.96 33.35 22.25
C ALA A 123 -10.70 32.63 21.12
N GLN A 124 -12.04 32.56 21.19
CA GLN A 124 -12.89 32.01 20.12
C GLN A 124 -12.87 32.85 18.82
N ALA A 125 -12.82 34.18 18.92
CA ALA A 125 -12.74 35.07 17.77
C ALA A 125 -11.36 34.98 17.08
N CYS A 126 -10.28 34.78 17.84
CA CYS A 126 -8.95 34.54 17.31
C CYS A 126 -8.81 33.17 16.61
N VAL A 127 -9.50 32.13 17.12
CA VAL A 127 -9.59 30.82 16.45
C VAL A 127 -10.43 30.92 15.17
N HIS A 128 -11.54 31.66 15.21
CA HIS A 128 -12.39 31.90 14.04
C HIS A 128 -11.65 32.69 12.95
N TRP A 129 -10.96 33.77 13.31
CA TRP A 129 -10.16 34.56 12.37
C TRP A 129 -9.05 33.74 11.71
N ARG A 130 -8.26 32.98 12.48
CA ARG A 130 -7.22 32.09 11.93
C ARG A 130 -7.80 31.05 10.97
N ARG A 131 -8.97 30.50 11.29
CA ARG A 131 -9.69 29.56 10.43
C ARG A 131 -10.12 30.20 9.11
N THR A 132 -10.70 31.39 9.16
CA THR A 132 -11.15 32.11 7.96
C THR A 132 -9.98 32.50 7.07
N THR A 133 -8.88 33.00 7.65
CA THR A 133 -7.64 33.32 6.93
C THR A 133 -7.01 32.07 6.30
N TRP A 134 -7.00 30.95 7.00
CA TRP A 134 -6.53 29.68 6.44
C TRP A 134 -7.42 29.18 5.31
N GLN A 135 -8.74 29.24 5.46
CA GLN A 135 -9.70 28.82 4.44
C GLN A 135 -9.62 29.65 3.16
N SER A 136 -9.46 30.97 3.27
CA SER A 136 -9.27 31.86 2.12
C SER A 136 -7.93 31.60 1.44
N GLY A 137 -6.84 31.61 2.21
CA GLY A 137 -5.50 31.45 1.65
C GLY A 137 -5.26 30.08 0.99
N GLN A 138 -5.84 28.98 1.52
CA GLN A 138 -5.72 27.69 0.85
C GLN A 138 -6.48 27.65 -0.48
N GLN A 139 -7.62 28.33 -0.60
CA GLN A 139 -8.35 28.39 -1.88
C GLN A 139 -7.54 29.15 -2.93
N GLU A 140 -6.95 30.28 -2.57
CA GLU A 140 -6.10 31.08 -3.46
C GLU A 140 -4.85 30.32 -3.90
N LEU A 141 -4.14 29.68 -2.96
CA LEU A 141 -2.99 28.84 -3.28
C LEU A 141 -3.38 27.71 -4.24
N ARG A 142 -4.46 26.98 -3.94
CA ARG A 142 -4.95 25.90 -4.81
C ARG A 142 -5.34 26.40 -6.19
N TYR A 143 -6.03 27.54 -6.28
CA TYR A 143 -6.36 28.18 -7.54
C TYR A 143 -5.10 28.54 -8.34
N MET A 144 -4.12 29.18 -7.70
CA MET A 144 -2.87 29.60 -8.33
C MET A 144 -2.11 28.41 -8.94
N VAL A 145 -1.90 27.34 -8.18
CA VAL A 145 -1.19 26.15 -8.69
C VAL A 145 -2.01 25.36 -9.70
N SER A 146 -3.34 25.27 -9.54
CA SER A 146 -4.19 24.56 -10.50
C SER A 146 -4.27 25.22 -11.87
N ASN A 147 -4.11 26.55 -11.94
CA ASN A 147 -4.17 27.30 -13.19
C ASN A 147 -2.78 27.60 -13.77
N GLN A 148 -1.77 27.70 -12.90
CA GLN A 148 -0.40 28.05 -13.26
C GLN A 148 0.58 27.16 -12.47
N CYS A 149 0.70 25.89 -12.87
CA CYS A 149 1.54 24.90 -12.20
C CYS A 149 3.01 25.35 -12.05
N GLY A 150 3.50 26.20 -12.96
CA GLY A 150 4.86 26.76 -12.93
C GLY A 150 5.16 27.67 -11.73
N GLU A 151 4.14 28.19 -11.04
CA GLU A 151 4.30 29.06 -9.86
C GLU A 151 4.99 28.35 -8.68
N ILE A 152 4.92 27.02 -8.61
CA ILE A 152 5.62 26.22 -7.58
C ILE A 152 7.14 26.39 -7.62
N ARG A 153 7.71 26.80 -8.77
CA ARG A 153 9.15 27.10 -8.89
C ARG A 153 9.58 28.23 -7.95
N LYS A 154 8.65 29.08 -7.50
CA LYS A 154 8.93 30.15 -6.55
C LYS A 154 8.98 29.56 -5.13
N PRO A 155 10.11 29.68 -4.40
CA PRO A 155 10.26 28.99 -3.10
C PRO A 155 9.19 29.38 -2.07
N TRP A 156 8.76 30.65 -2.06
CA TRP A 156 7.73 31.14 -1.15
C TRP A 156 6.36 30.46 -1.38
N VAL A 157 6.03 30.07 -2.62
CA VAL A 157 4.78 29.37 -2.94
C VAL A 157 4.77 28.00 -2.30
N MET A 158 5.88 27.26 -2.46
CA MET A 158 6.03 25.92 -1.87
C MET A 158 6.06 25.98 -0.34
N GLN A 159 6.75 26.97 0.23
CA GLN A 159 6.79 27.20 1.67
C GLN A 159 5.42 27.58 2.24
N ALA A 160 4.67 28.47 1.59
CA ALA A 160 3.31 28.79 1.98
C ALA A 160 2.41 27.55 1.94
N TRP A 161 2.53 26.73 0.90
CA TRP A 161 1.77 25.48 0.81
C TRP A 161 2.08 24.51 1.96
N ILE A 162 3.36 24.32 2.28
CA ILE A 162 3.82 23.50 3.40
C ILE A 162 3.26 24.02 4.73
N LEU A 163 3.32 25.33 4.97
CA LEU A 163 2.78 25.96 6.17
C LEU A 163 1.26 25.73 6.29
N TYR A 164 0.51 25.89 5.21
CA TYR A 164 -0.94 25.66 5.22
C TYR A 164 -1.29 24.18 5.43
N MET A 165 -0.50 23.24 4.90
CA MET A 165 -0.66 21.81 5.18
C MET A 165 -0.39 21.49 6.65
N ILE A 166 0.72 21.99 7.21
CA ILE A 166 1.07 21.82 8.63
C ILE A 166 -0.06 22.37 9.51
N TYR A 167 -0.57 23.56 9.20
CA TYR A 167 -1.70 24.14 9.91
C TYR A 167 -2.96 23.27 9.81
N GLY A 168 -3.34 22.85 8.60
CA GLY A 168 -4.53 22.02 8.38
C GLY A 168 -4.45 20.65 9.06
N VAL A 169 -3.24 20.12 9.27
CA VAL A 169 -3.01 18.88 10.00
C VAL A 169 -3.05 19.08 11.53
N TYR A 170 -2.35 20.08 12.05
CA TYR A 170 -2.10 20.19 13.50
C TYR A 170 -2.96 21.23 14.21
N ALA A 171 -3.25 22.35 13.56
CA ALA A 171 -4.06 23.43 14.14
C ALA A 171 -5.56 23.31 13.80
N GLY A 172 -5.89 22.49 12.79
CA GLY A 172 -7.26 22.25 12.36
C GLY A 172 -7.97 21.20 13.20
N GLY A 173 -8.59 21.61 14.31
CA GLY A 173 -9.35 20.72 15.20
C GLY A 173 -10.58 20.02 14.58
N GLU A 174 -10.80 20.10 13.27
CA GLU A 174 -11.93 19.50 12.54
C GLU A 174 -11.44 18.55 11.44
N ALA A 175 -12.07 17.37 11.32
CA ALA A 175 -11.75 16.35 10.32
C ALA A 175 -11.89 16.83 8.85
N SER A 176 -12.55 17.95 8.60
CA SER A 176 -12.62 18.62 7.30
C SER A 176 -11.26 19.21 6.89
N GLN A 177 -10.53 19.82 7.82
CA GLN A 177 -9.28 20.55 7.54
C GLN A 177 -8.13 19.58 7.27
N PHE A 178 -8.07 18.47 8.01
CA PHE A 178 -7.13 17.38 7.73
C PHE A 178 -7.35 16.78 6.33
N ARG A 179 -8.60 16.57 5.92
CA ARG A 179 -8.92 16.10 4.56
C ARG A 179 -8.46 17.10 3.49
N THR A 180 -8.71 18.39 3.71
CA THR A 180 -8.23 19.44 2.81
C THR A 180 -6.71 19.47 2.73
N ALA A 181 -6.00 19.35 3.86
CA ALA A 181 -4.54 19.28 3.88
C ALA A 181 -4.00 18.06 3.10
N ARG A 182 -4.68 16.91 3.19
CA ARG A 182 -4.34 15.72 2.41
C ARG A 182 -4.58 15.91 0.91
N GLU A 183 -5.65 16.60 0.52
CA GLU A 183 -5.88 16.95 -0.89
C GLU A 183 -4.81 17.91 -1.41
N MET A 184 -4.44 18.91 -0.59
CA MET A 184 -3.36 19.84 -0.89
C MET A 184 -2.02 19.13 -1.06
N LEU A 185 -1.72 18.11 -0.23
CA LEU A 185 -0.51 17.29 -0.39
C LEU A 185 -0.48 16.60 -1.76
N ARG A 186 -1.59 15.98 -2.17
CA ARG A 186 -1.63 15.31 -3.48
C ARG A 186 -1.44 16.30 -4.63
N GLN A 187 -2.11 17.45 -4.56
CA GLN A 187 -1.99 18.50 -5.59
C GLN A 187 -0.56 19.03 -5.72
N ILE A 188 0.13 19.31 -4.60
CA ILE A 188 1.51 19.81 -4.68
C ILE A 188 2.48 18.73 -5.16
N VAL A 189 2.30 17.47 -4.77
CA VAL A 189 3.17 16.37 -5.25
C VAL A 189 2.98 16.15 -6.75
N ASP A 190 1.74 16.15 -7.25
CA ASP A 190 1.46 16.04 -8.68
C ASP A 190 2.08 17.21 -9.46
N ALA A 191 1.97 18.42 -8.92
CA ALA A 191 2.53 19.62 -9.55
C ALA A 191 4.07 19.68 -9.49
N VAL A 192 4.71 19.22 -8.40
CA VAL A 192 6.16 19.04 -8.31
C VAL A 192 6.67 18.08 -9.39
N ARG A 193 5.93 17.00 -9.66
CA ARG A 193 6.24 16.03 -10.73
C ARG A 193 6.03 16.62 -12.12
N GLU A 194 4.91 17.29 -12.35
CA GLU A 194 4.58 17.93 -13.63
C GLU A 194 5.64 18.96 -14.04
N VAL A 195 6.16 19.71 -13.06
CA VAL A 195 7.19 20.73 -13.28
C VAL A 195 8.62 20.13 -13.31
N GLY A 196 8.78 18.87 -12.89
CA GLY A 196 10.07 18.17 -12.84
C GLY A 196 10.97 18.60 -11.68
N LEU A 197 10.43 19.20 -10.61
CA LEU A 197 11.21 19.75 -9.50
C LEU A 197 11.87 18.69 -8.61
N SER A 198 11.38 17.45 -8.64
CA SER A 198 11.97 16.33 -7.89
C SER A 198 13.30 15.87 -8.51
N GLN A 199 13.41 15.90 -9.84
CA GLN A 199 14.55 15.40 -10.60
C GLN A 199 15.54 16.53 -10.89
N GLN A 200 16.53 16.72 -10.03
CA GLN A 200 17.60 17.69 -10.29
C GLN A 200 18.70 17.15 -11.24
N GLU A 201 18.47 16.04 -11.97
CA GLU A 201 19.43 15.31 -12.82
C GLU A 201 20.35 14.29 -12.10
N ILE A 202 19.78 13.20 -11.59
CA ILE A 202 20.57 12.01 -11.23
C ILE A 202 20.54 11.03 -12.40
N ALA A 203 21.55 11.13 -13.26
CA ALA A 203 22.42 10.02 -13.68
C ALA A 203 23.16 10.40 -14.97
N MET A 204 24.37 10.97 -14.85
CA MET A 204 25.54 10.77 -15.73
C MET A 204 26.71 11.63 -15.17
N PRO A 205 27.98 11.18 -15.20
CA PRO A 205 29.14 11.90 -14.63
C PRO A 205 29.53 13.22 -15.33
N GLU A 206 28.78 13.64 -16.35
CA GLU A 206 29.09 14.82 -17.17
C GLU A 206 27.96 15.87 -17.19
N SER A 207 26.88 15.70 -16.41
CA SER A 207 25.78 16.69 -16.35
C SER A 207 25.99 17.71 -15.22
N GLN A 208 25.76 18.97 -15.58
CA GLN A 208 26.22 20.17 -14.90
C GLN A 208 25.40 20.49 -13.64
N SER A 209 26.07 20.73 -12.52
CA SER A 209 25.46 21.25 -11.28
C SER A 209 24.59 22.48 -11.56
N TRP A 210 23.48 22.68 -10.84
CA TRP A 210 22.62 23.88 -10.87
C TRP A 210 23.37 25.21 -10.70
N LEU A 211 24.61 25.13 -10.23
CA LEU A 211 25.57 26.23 -10.17
C LEU A 211 26.19 26.63 -11.52
N TYR A 212 26.02 25.86 -12.60
CA TYR A 212 26.37 26.27 -13.95
C TYR A 212 25.43 27.35 -14.51
N ASP A 213 24.18 27.46 -14.04
CA ASP A 213 23.27 28.57 -14.39
C ASP A 213 23.67 29.89 -13.69
N ILE A 214 24.56 29.79 -12.69
CA ILE A 214 25.28 30.95 -12.14
C ILE A 214 26.37 31.44 -13.12
N GLY A 215 26.66 30.66 -14.16
CA GLY A 215 27.64 30.96 -15.20
C GLY A 215 27.09 30.80 -16.62
N TYR A 216 26.03 31.51 -17.02
CA TYR A 216 25.94 32.18 -18.33
C TYR A 216 24.62 32.98 -18.45
N PRO A 217 24.70 34.32 -18.42
CA PRO A 217 24.08 35.12 -19.45
C PRO A 217 25.20 35.64 -20.33
N ARG A 218 25.00 35.57 -21.64
CA ARG A 218 25.81 36.34 -22.58
C ARG A 218 25.71 37.82 -22.18
N GLY A 219 26.80 38.35 -21.64
CA GLY A 219 27.06 39.77 -21.41
C GLY A 219 26.32 40.40 -20.24
N ASP A 220 26.93 40.42 -19.05
CA ASP A 220 27.02 41.64 -18.23
C ASP A 220 28.04 41.47 -17.07
N GLU A 221 28.87 42.48 -16.84
CA GLU A 221 30.04 42.51 -15.95
C GLU A 221 29.71 42.82 -14.47
N SER A 222 28.53 42.50 -13.94
CA SER A 222 28.20 42.82 -12.54
C SER A 222 27.27 41.83 -11.83
N ARG A 223 27.75 40.61 -11.52
CA ARG A 223 27.08 39.76 -10.51
C ARG A 223 27.72 40.00 -9.13
N THR A 224 27.14 40.93 -8.37
CA THR A 224 27.52 41.27 -6.99
C THR A 224 27.47 40.05 -6.06
N LEU A 225 28.24 40.08 -4.95
CA LEU A 225 28.20 39.04 -3.89
C LEU A 225 26.76 38.77 -3.42
N TYR A 226 25.92 39.81 -3.42
CA TYR A 226 24.50 39.74 -3.13
C TYR A 226 23.72 38.84 -4.09
N ALA A 227 23.94 38.93 -5.41
CA ALA A 227 23.24 38.08 -6.39
C ALA A 227 23.58 36.59 -6.24
N ARG A 228 24.81 36.27 -5.82
CA ARG A 228 25.24 34.89 -5.53
C ARG A 228 24.57 34.36 -4.28
N TRP A 229 24.54 35.17 -3.23
CA TRP A 229 23.88 34.83 -1.98
C TRP A 229 22.37 34.61 -2.17
N THR A 230 21.67 35.50 -2.88
CA THR A 230 20.22 35.35 -3.14
C THR A 230 19.90 34.13 -4.00
N SER A 231 20.76 33.78 -4.95
CA SER A 231 20.62 32.56 -5.75
C SER A 231 20.82 31.29 -4.91
N TYR A 232 21.83 31.28 -4.03
CA TYR A 232 22.03 30.23 -3.03
C TYR A 232 20.79 30.08 -2.14
N ILE A 233 20.27 31.20 -1.63
CA ILE A 233 19.07 31.22 -0.81
C ILE A 233 17.87 30.64 -1.59
N ALA A 234 17.61 31.07 -2.82
CA ALA A 234 16.50 30.53 -3.60
C ALA A 234 16.60 29.00 -3.81
N ALA A 235 17.78 28.49 -4.18
CA ALA A 235 18.00 27.07 -4.43
C ALA A 235 17.89 26.23 -3.15
N GLU A 236 18.52 26.67 -2.07
CA GLU A 236 18.51 25.95 -0.79
C GLU A 236 17.11 26.00 -0.13
N SER A 237 16.34 27.09 -0.30
CA SER A 237 14.93 27.14 0.11
C SER A 237 14.08 26.09 -0.60
N THR A 238 14.24 25.95 -1.91
CA THR A 238 13.53 24.94 -2.71
C THR A 238 13.89 23.54 -2.22
N ARG A 239 15.18 23.27 -2.03
CA ARG A 239 15.69 21.99 -1.52
C ARG A 239 15.08 21.65 -0.16
N VAL A 240 15.20 22.54 0.82
CA VAL A 240 14.65 22.33 2.17
C VAL A 240 13.13 22.10 2.11
N ALA A 241 12.42 22.84 1.27
CA ALA A 241 10.98 22.67 1.11
C ALA A 241 10.61 21.31 0.47
N LEU A 242 11.37 20.80 -0.51
CA LEU A 242 11.15 19.46 -1.09
C LEU A 242 11.40 18.34 -0.05
N TYR A 243 12.48 18.45 0.73
CA TYR A 243 12.76 17.50 1.82
C TYR A 243 11.71 17.58 2.94
N THR A 244 11.20 18.78 3.24
CA THR A 244 10.10 18.96 4.19
C THR A 244 8.79 18.35 3.66
N LEU A 245 8.51 18.49 2.36
CA LEU A 245 7.35 17.86 1.72
C LEU A 245 7.44 16.33 1.81
N PHE A 246 8.62 15.76 1.51
CA PHE A 246 8.88 14.33 1.67
C PHE A 246 8.67 13.88 3.13
N PHE A 247 9.13 14.67 4.11
CA PHE A 247 8.90 14.38 5.52
C PHE A 247 7.41 14.40 5.88
N LEU A 248 6.65 15.41 5.44
CA LEU A 248 5.21 15.48 5.70
C LEU A 248 4.50 14.25 5.13
N ASP A 249 4.80 13.90 3.88
CA ASP A 249 4.25 12.70 3.23
C ASP A 249 4.57 11.44 4.06
N SER A 250 5.85 11.18 4.35
CA SER A 250 6.34 9.95 4.99
C SER A 250 6.04 9.79 6.48
N HIS A 251 6.00 10.88 7.26
CA HIS A 251 5.90 10.84 8.73
C HIS A 251 4.60 11.41 9.29
N VAL A 252 3.87 12.23 8.53
CA VAL A 252 2.64 12.87 9.02
C VAL A 252 1.40 12.24 8.41
N PHE A 253 1.39 12.01 7.10
CA PHE A 253 0.21 11.45 6.41
C PHE A 253 0.22 9.92 6.34
N VAL A 254 1.39 9.29 6.26
CA VAL A 254 1.49 7.82 6.18
C VAL A 254 1.03 7.10 7.45
N PRO A 255 1.32 7.57 8.70
CA PRO A 255 0.74 6.97 9.91
C PRO A 255 -0.79 7.01 9.99
N CYS A 256 -1.47 7.77 9.11
CA CYS A 256 -2.92 7.76 8.93
C CYS A 256 -3.37 6.75 7.84
N ASN A 257 -2.71 5.60 7.71
CA ASN A 257 -2.98 4.55 6.73
C ASN A 257 -2.94 5.01 5.25
N SER A 258 -2.13 6.02 4.91
CA SER A 258 -1.98 6.51 3.53
C SER A 258 -0.65 6.05 2.92
N ARG A 259 -0.64 5.70 1.62
CA ARG A 259 0.61 5.37 0.91
C ARG A 259 1.44 6.66 0.76
N PRO A 260 2.77 6.64 0.97
CA PRO A 260 3.62 7.77 0.61
C PRO A 260 3.41 8.08 -0.88
N LEU A 261 3.14 9.34 -1.18
CA LEU A 261 3.02 9.82 -2.55
C LEU A 261 4.40 10.02 -3.18
N MET A 262 5.46 10.25 -2.40
CA MET A 262 6.82 10.49 -2.88
C MET A 262 7.79 9.37 -2.51
N SER A 263 8.64 8.95 -3.44
CA SER A 263 9.79 8.08 -3.17
C SER A 263 11.07 8.88 -2.92
N SER A 264 11.94 8.42 -2.03
CA SER A 264 13.28 9.01 -1.84
C SER A 264 14.20 8.85 -3.04
N MET A 265 13.89 7.93 -3.95
CA MET A 265 14.56 7.81 -5.26
C MET A 265 14.14 8.92 -6.24
N GLU A 266 12.99 9.56 -6.03
CA GLU A 266 12.56 10.70 -6.84
C GLU A 266 13.32 11.98 -6.47
N LEU A 267 13.92 12.05 -5.28
CA LEU A 267 14.64 13.23 -4.80
C LEU A 267 16.06 13.24 -5.39
N GLY A 268 16.19 13.96 -6.50
CA GLY A 268 17.41 14.16 -7.26
C GLY A 268 18.42 15.13 -6.65
N TRP A 269 18.11 15.73 -5.50
CA TRP A 269 18.84 16.83 -4.90
C TRP A 269 19.91 16.34 -3.92
N GLU A 270 21.04 17.05 -3.85
CA GLU A 270 22.01 16.87 -2.78
C GLU A 270 21.39 17.08 -1.39
N LEU A 271 22.05 16.56 -0.35
CA LEU A 271 21.65 16.84 1.04
C LEU A 271 21.70 18.36 1.35
N PRO A 272 20.77 18.89 2.17
CA PRO A 272 20.76 20.30 2.57
C PRO A 272 22.07 20.78 3.21
N PHE A 273 22.41 22.05 2.99
CA PHE A 273 23.54 22.71 3.64
C PHE A 273 23.27 22.98 5.13
N PRO A 274 24.32 23.28 5.92
CA PRO A 274 24.17 23.73 7.30
C PRO A 274 23.26 24.95 7.45
N THR A 275 22.36 24.93 8.42
CA THR A 275 21.45 26.05 8.74
C THR A 275 22.21 27.36 9.00
N LYS A 276 23.45 27.29 9.52
CA LYS A 276 24.30 28.47 9.73
C LYS A 276 24.63 29.22 8.43
N LEU A 277 24.72 28.54 7.29
CA LEU A 277 24.91 29.18 5.99
C LEU A 277 23.60 29.82 5.51
N TRP A 278 22.49 29.16 5.78
CA TRP A 278 21.14 29.65 5.48
C TRP A 278 20.78 30.92 6.27
N GLU A 279 21.14 30.98 7.56
CA GLU A 279 20.89 32.09 8.50
C GLU A 279 21.89 33.26 8.39
N ALA A 280 22.72 33.29 7.35
CA ALA A 280 23.56 34.46 7.12
C ALA A 280 22.65 35.68 6.90
N LYS A 281 22.91 36.78 7.61
CA LYS A 281 22.07 38.00 7.53
C LYS A 281 22.36 38.83 6.29
N ASP A 282 23.56 38.66 5.74
CA ASP A 282 24.06 39.38 4.60
C ASP A 282 25.07 38.51 3.81
N PRO A 283 25.42 38.91 2.58
CA PRO A 283 26.31 38.15 1.72
C PRO A 283 27.76 38.03 2.25
N GLU A 284 28.22 38.97 3.08
CA GLU A 284 29.60 38.99 3.62
C GLU A 284 29.76 37.97 4.76
N ILE A 285 28.75 37.87 5.63
CA ILE A 285 28.66 36.82 6.64
C ILE A 285 28.53 35.46 5.97
N TRP A 286 27.73 35.36 4.91
CA TRP A 286 27.55 34.12 4.15
C TRP A 286 28.87 33.60 3.60
N ILE A 287 29.63 34.44 2.87
CA ILE A 287 30.89 34.01 2.25
C ILE A 287 31.97 33.66 3.27
N ARG A 288 32.01 34.39 4.41
CA ARG A 288 32.92 34.06 5.51
C ARG A 288 32.61 32.70 6.10
N ARG A 289 31.34 32.44 6.44
CA ARG A 289 30.89 31.13 6.96
C ARG A 289 31.11 30.01 5.95
N PHE A 290 30.94 30.31 4.66
CA PHE A 290 31.19 29.37 3.57
C PHE A 290 32.68 29.00 3.50
N GLY A 291 33.58 29.97 3.57
CA GLY A 291 35.02 29.75 3.59
C GLY A 291 35.49 28.98 4.84
N GLU A 292 34.95 29.31 6.01
CA GLU A 292 35.17 28.56 7.26
C GLU A 292 34.73 27.08 7.13
N TYR A 293 33.62 26.84 6.44
CA TYR A 293 33.05 25.50 6.30
C TYR A 293 33.82 24.61 5.32
N PHE A 294 34.27 25.16 4.19
CA PHE A 294 35.00 24.41 3.16
C PHE A 294 36.51 24.49 3.28
N GLY A 295 37.04 25.26 4.24
CA GLY A 295 38.48 25.47 4.42
C GLY A 295 39.13 26.28 3.28
N VAL A 296 38.37 27.19 2.66
CA VAL A 296 38.80 27.98 1.49
C VAL A 296 38.94 29.45 1.86
N SER A 297 40.02 30.09 1.41
CA SER A 297 40.20 31.55 1.54
C SER A 297 39.13 32.31 0.75
N ALA A 298 38.50 33.31 1.39
CA ALA A 298 37.41 34.13 0.82
C ALA A 298 37.75 34.79 -0.53
N PHE A 299 39.03 34.89 -0.89
CA PHE A 299 39.52 35.51 -2.12
C PHE A 299 39.88 34.52 -3.26
N SER A 300 39.71 33.21 -3.05
CA SER A 300 39.98 32.15 -4.05
C SER A 300 38.68 31.45 -4.49
N PHE A 301 37.60 32.19 -4.61
CA PHE A 301 36.32 31.72 -5.15
C PHE A 301 36.42 31.51 -6.68
N THR A 302 37.12 30.46 -7.12
CA THR A 302 36.89 29.93 -8.46
C THR A 302 35.56 29.17 -8.44
N ASN A 303 34.79 29.27 -9.53
CA ASN A 303 33.51 28.56 -9.68
C ASN A 303 33.61 27.04 -9.37
N ASP A 304 34.81 26.46 -9.44
CA ASP A 304 35.12 25.05 -9.18
C ASP A 304 34.71 24.52 -7.80
N LEU A 305 34.79 25.30 -6.72
CA LEU A 305 34.54 24.77 -5.35
C LEU A 305 33.06 24.56 -5.03
N LEU A 306 32.19 25.32 -5.69
CA LEU A 306 30.74 25.11 -5.66
C LEU A 306 30.26 24.12 -6.75
N GLN A 307 31.09 23.90 -7.77
CA GLN A 307 30.84 22.95 -8.87
C GLN A 307 31.31 21.52 -8.54
N ARG A 308 32.17 21.35 -7.54
CA ARG A 308 32.60 20.02 -7.08
C ARG A 308 31.47 19.38 -6.27
N PRO A 309 30.96 18.20 -6.67
CA PRO A 309 30.05 17.44 -5.81
C PRO A 309 30.74 17.19 -4.46
N ARG A 310 30.00 17.28 -3.36
CA ARG A 310 30.47 16.92 -1.99
C ARG A 310 30.66 15.39 -1.83
N GLY A 311 31.11 14.74 -2.90
CA GLY A 311 31.14 13.31 -3.10
C GLY A 311 29.86 12.75 -3.71
N LEU A 312 30.00 11.63 -4.45
CA LEU A 312 28.88 10.83 -4.97
C LEU A 312 27.85 10.48 -3.88
N ALA A 313 28.28 10.36 -2.63
CA ALA A 313 27.40 9.93 -1.55
C ALA A 313 26.48 11.02 -0.99
N ALA A 314 26.84 12.30 -1.11
CA ALA A 314 25.96 13.42 -0.74
C ALA A 314 25.02 13.84 -1.89
N ALA A 315 25.17 13.21 -3.07
CA ALA A 315 24.47 13.57 -4.29
C ALA A 315 22.96 13.30 -4.25
N SER A 316 22.52 12.40 -3.36
CA SER A 316 21.09 12.14 -3.16
C SER A 316 20.80 11.57 -1.78
N LEU A 317 19.54 11.69 -1.37
CA LEU A 317 19.05 11.07 -0.14
C LEU A 317 19.27 9.56 -0.13
N THR A 318 19.02 8.90 -1.27
CA THR A 318 19.15 7.44 -1.38
C THR A 318 20.61 6.99 -1.22
N MET A 319 21.55 7.67 -1.88
CA MET A 319 22.97 7.34 -1.80
C MET A 319 23.55 7.62 -0.41
N ALA A 320 23.14 8.74 0.21
CA ALA A 320 23.54 9.07 1.57
C ALA A 320 23.06 7.99 2.55
N THR A 321 21.79 7.56 2.46
CA THR A 321 21.25 6.48 3.28
C THR A 321 22.02 5.16 3.08
N GLN A 322 22.35 4.80 1.85
CA GLN A 322 23.12 3.58 1.56
C GLN A 322 24.54 3.63 2.12
N GLN A 323 25.23 4.77 2.02
CA GLN A 323 26.60 4.87 2.51
C GLN A 323 26.66 4.86 4.05
N VAL A 324 25.68 5.45 4.73
CA VAL A 324 25.64 5.44 6.21
C VAL A 324 25.38 4.03 6.78
N MET A 325 24.80 3.12 5.97
CA MET A 325 24.62 1.70 6.32
C MET A 325 25.90 0.86 6.24
N THR A 326 27.03 1.40 5.77
CA THR A 326 28.32 0.71 5.75
C THR A 326 29.06 0.88 7.07
N GLU A 327 30.05 0.02 7.34
CA GLU A 327 30.86 0.07 8.58
C GLU A 327 31.71 1.35 8.69
N ALA A 328 32.03 1.98 7.57
CA ALA A 328 32.79 3.23 7.51
C ALA A 328 32.16 4.16 6.46
N PRO A 329 31.27 5.09 6.85
CA PRO A 329 30.75 6.09 5.93
C PRO A 329 31.91 6.97 5.44
N GLY A 330 31.77 7.50 4.21
CA GLY A 330 32.78 8.40 3.64
C GLY A 330 32.95 9.65 4.50
N THR A 331 34.18 10.12 4.64
CA THR A 331 34.53 11.30 5.45
C THR A 331 33.74 12.55 5.04
N GLU A 332 33.47 12.71 3.75
CA GLU A 332 32.68 13.81 3.19
C GLU A 332 31.22 13.78 3.67
N LEU A 333 30.60 12.61 3.69
CA LEU A 333 29.22 12.46 4.17
C LEU A 333 29.15 12.66 5.68
N SER A 334 30.09 12.10 6.45
CA SER A 334 30.16 12.33 7.89
C SER A 334 30.26 13.82 8.23
N ALA A 335 31.14 14.57 7.54
CA ALA A 335 31.28 16.01 7.72
C ALA A 335 30.02 16.79 7.32
N ALA A 336 29.34 16.37 6.25
CA ALA A 336 28.08 16.99 5.82
C ALA A 336 26.96 16.78 6.86
N LEU A 337 26.86 15.58 7.43
CA LEU A 337 25.90 15.26 8.47
C LEU A 337 26.21 15.98 9.78
N GLU A 338 27.47 15.97 10.24
CA GLU A 338 27.92 16.70 11.46
C GLU A 338 27.62 18.19 11.41
N ALA A 339 27.65 18.78 10.23
CA ALA A 339 27.43 20.20 10.05
C ALA A 339 25.96 20.61 9.92
N SER A 340 25.08 19.67 9.54
CA SER A 340 23.69 19.94 9.25
C SER A 340 22.77 18.97 9.98
N PRO A 341 22.14 19.40 11.11
CA PRO A 341 21.14 18.58 11.79
C PRO A 341 19.97 18.23 10.89
N PHE A 342 19.60 19.12 9.95
CA PHE A 342 18.52 18.86 9.01
C PHE A 342 18.89 17.81 7.96
N ALA A 343 20.14 17.74 7.52
CA ALA A 343 20.61 16.66 6.65
C ALA A 343 20.59 15.31 7.38
N ALA A 344 21.08 15.26 8.62
CA ALA A 344 20.98 14.07 9.48
C ALA A 344 19.53 13.64 9.69
N PHE A 345 18.63 14.60 9.92
CA PHE A 345 17.20 14.36 10.02
C PHE A 345 16.61 13.71 8.75
N CYS A 346 16.94 14.23 7.57
CA CYS A 346 16.45 13.68 6.30
C CYS A 346 16.87 12.21 6.12
N VAL A 347 18.13 11.88 6.45
CA VAL A 347 18.63 10.51 6.37
C VAL A 347 17.91 9.60 7.37
N LEU A 348 17.68 10.05 8.61
CA LEU A 348 16.92 9.31 9.63
C LEU A 348 15.46 9.08 9.19
N ALA A 349 14.82 10.09 8.61
CA ALA A 349 13.45 9.99 8.11
C ALA A 349 13.32 8.98 6.96
N ASN A 350 14.32 8.94 6.07
CA ASN A 350 14.39 7.94 5.00
C ASN A 350 14.68 6.53 5.53
N LEU A 351 15.54 6.39 6.54
CA LEU A 351 15.80 5.10 7.21
C LEU A 351 14.52 4.52 7.83
N ASP A 352 13.69 5.35 8.47
CA ASP A 352 12.40 4.91 9.02
C ASP A 352 11.43 4.44 7.92
N THR A 353 11.36 5.20 6.82
CA THR A 353 10.56 4.83 5.63
C THR A 353 11.05 3.51 5.01
N LEU A 354 12.36 3.32 4.93
CA LEU A 354 12.98 2.10 4.40
C LEU A 354 12.67 0.87 5.28
N VAL A 355 12.75 1.01 6.61
CA VAL A 355 12.37 -0.06 7.55
C VAL A 355 10.90 -0.43 7.37
N ARG A 356 10.01 0.57 7.22
CA ARG A 356 8.59 0.38 6.91
C ARG A 356 8.37 -0.37 5.59
N ASP A 357 9.06 0.03 4.52
CA ASP A 357 8.92 -0.59 3.21
C ASP A 357 9.47 -2.03 3.18
N PHE A 358 10.60 -2.30 3.82
CA PHE A 358 11.08 -3.68 4.00
C PHE A 358 10.08 -4.52 4.77
N THR A 359 9.43 -3.95 5.79
CA THR A 359 8.33 -4.60 6.50
C THR A 359 7.20 -4.99 5.57
N ARG A 360 6.74 -4.04 4.76
CA ARG A 360 5.69 -4.29 3.78
C ARG A 360 6.08 -5.38 2.76
N CYS A 361 7.29 -5.34 2.23
CA CYS A 361 7.78 -6.31 1.25
C CYS A 361 7.93 -7.71 1.86
N TYR A 362 8.46 -7.82 3.08
CA TYR A 362 8.61 -9.09 3.78
C TYR A 362 7.28 -9.79 3.97
N TYR A 363 6.25 -9.07 4.41
CA TYR A 363 4.91 -9.63 4.55
C TYR A 363 4.25 -9.99 3.22
N GLN A 364 4.72 -9.50 2.07
CA GLN A 364 4.21 -9.91 0.75
C GLN A 364 4.91 -11.17 0.21
N MET A 365 6.03 -11.58 0.81
CA MET A 365 6.77 -12.77 0.39
C MET A 365 6.22 -14.05 1.06
N PRO A 366 6.24 -15.21 0.37
CA PRO A 366 5.93 -16.48 1.01
C PRO A 366 6.91 -16.73 2.18
N PRO A 367 6.46 -17.19 3.35
CA PRO A 367 7.35 -17.44 4.48
C PRO A 367 8.41 -18.48 4.12
N SER A 368 9.69 -18.10 4.20
CA SER A 368 10.81 -19.03 4.01
C SER A 368 10.93 -19.96 5.22
N TYR A 369 11.22 -21.24 4.96
CA TYR A 369 11.46 -22.25 6.00
C TYR A 369 12.85 -22.13 6.64
N SER A 370 13.76 -21.36 6.05
CA SER A 370 15.16 -21.27 6.45
C SER A 370 15.48 -20.15 7.46
N ASP A 371 14.54 -19.26 7.77
CA ASP A 371 14.79 -18.13 8.68
C ASP A 371 14.29 -18.45 10.10
N PRO A 372 15.20 -18.69 11.07
CA PRO A 372 14.85 -19.23 12.38
C PRO A 372 14.23 -18.21 13.33
N ASN A 373 14.18 -16.92 12.98
CA ASN A 373 13.70 -15.87 13.88
C ASN A 373 12.42 -15.19 13.37
N PRO A 374 11.22 -15.64 13.79
CA PRO A 374 9.94 -15.23 13.21
C PRO A 374 9.54 -13.77 13.48
N PHE A 375 10.35 -13.01 14.23
CA PHE A 375 10.08 -11.62 14.61
C PHE A 375 11.03 -10.60 13.96
N HIS A 376 12.05 -11.04 13.21
CA HIS A 376 12.91 -10.12 12.46
C HIS A 376 12.37 -9.95 11.04
N ILE A 377 11.87 -8.75 10.76
CA ILE A 377 11.38 -8.32 9.44
C ILE A 377 12.52 -8.21 8.42
N LEU A 378 13.67 -7.79 8.93
CA LEU A 378 14.89 -7.58 8.17
C LEU A 378 15.77 -8.82 8.32
N THR A 379 16.41 -9.24 7.24
CA THR A 379 17.49 -10.24 7.32
C THR A 379 18.54 -9.80 8.34
N GLN A 380 19.31 -10.73 8.91
CA GLN A 380 20.38 -10.40 9.85
C GLN A 380 21.38 -9.37 9.27
N SER A 381 21.67 -9.46 7.96
CA SER A 381 22.50 -8.47 7.25
C SER A 381 21.85 -7.10 7.18
N GLN A 382 20.56 -7.02 6.81
CA GLN A 382 19.84 -5.75 6.73
C GLN A 382 19.69 -5.10 8.11
N THR A 383 19.39 -5.91 9.14
CA THR A 383 19.35 -5.47 10.53
C THR A 383 20.70 -4.87 10.93
N LYS A 384 21.81 -5.56 10.64
CA LYS A 384 23.17 -5.06 10.89
C LYS A 384 23.42 -3.72 10.18
N SER A 385 23.04 -3.60 8.90
CA SER A 385 23.19 -2.37 8.12
C SER A 385 22.40 -1.18 8.70
N VAL A 386 21.15 -1.38 9.11
CA VAL A 386 20.35 -0.30 9.73
C VAL A 386 20.91 0.10 11.10
N HIS A 387 21.31 -0.87 11.93
CA HIS A 387 21.95 -0.57 13.21
C HIS A 387 23.28 0.14 13.04
N MET A 388 24.04 -0.18 11.99
CA MET A 388 25.26 0.55 11.64
C MET A 388 24.95 2.01 11.31
N ALA A 389 23.90 2.25 10.52
CA ALA A 389 23.46 3.60 10.19
C ALA A 389 23.05 4.41 11.43
N ILE A 390 22.25 3.79 12.31
CA ILE A 390 21.84 4.38 13.59
C ILE A 390 23.06 4.71 14.45
N ARG A 391 24.05 3.81 14.54
CA ARG A 391 25.27 4.02 15.31
C ARG A 391 26.10 5.17 14.76
N ASN A 392 26.27 5.23 13.44
CA ASN A 392 27.05 6.26 12.76
C ASN A 392 26.45 7.66 13.00
N ILE A 393 25.13 7.80 12.78
CA ILE A 393 24.43 9.08 13.03
C ILE A 393 24.34 9.37 14.53
N GLY A 394 24.10 8.36 15.36
CA GLY A 394 24.00 8.49 16.81
C GLY A 394 25.28 9.00 17.47
N LYS A 395 26.45 8.65 16.94
CA LYS A 395 27.73 9.23 17.38
C LYS A 395 27.76 10.75 17.13
N ILE A 396 27.42 11.17 15.91
CA ILE A 396 27.35 12.59 15.52
C ILE A 396 26.38 13.34 16.42
N VAL A 397 25.18 12.79 16.61
CA VAL A 397 24.14 13.42 17.43
C VAL A 397 24.57 13.50 18.89
N LYS A 398 25.20 12.47 19.45
CA LYS A 398 25.67 12.48 20.84
C LYS A 398 26.71 13.57 21.05
N ASP A 399 27.69 13.68 20.16
CA ASP A 399 28.76 14.67 20.26
C ASP A 399 28.22 16.11 20.09
N ALA A 400 27.23 16.31 19.20
CA ALA A 400 26.65 17.63 18.91
C ALA A 400 25.54 18.06 19.89
N ALA A 401 24.73 17.13 20.40
CA ALA A 401 23.60 17.43 21.29
C ALA A 401 24.02 17.70 22.73
N THR A 402 25.21 17.30 23.16
CA THR A 402 25.73 17.62 24.51
C THR A 402 26.25 19.06 24.63
N ALA A 403 26.40 19.78 23.52
CA ALA A 403 26.81 21.18 23.52
C ALA A 403 25.58 22.10 23.62
N SER A 404 25.17 22.42 24.86
CA SER A 404 24.03 23.33 25.17
C SER A 404 24.15 24.71 24.52
N ASP A 405 25.37 25.14 24.22
CA ASP A 405 25.67 26.47 23.68
C ASP A 405 25.48 26.55 22.15
N SER A 406 25.15 25.42 21.49
CA SER A 406 24.92 25.38 20.06
C SER A 406 23.55 25.99 19.71
N PRO A 407 23.46 26.94 18.76
CA PRO A 407 22.17 27.48 18.30
C PRO A 407 21.27 26.42 17.63
N GLN A 408 21.85 25.25 17.30
CA GLN A 408 21.15 24.11 16.70
C GLN A 408 20.81 23.00 17.71
N PHE A 409 21.04 23.23 19.01
CA PHE A 409 20.85 22.23 20.07
C PHE A 409 19.48 21.52 20.00
N PHE A 410 18.39 22.27 19.81
CA PHE A 410 17.04 21.69 19.69
C PHE A 410 16.85 20.82 18.45
N GLN A 411 17.51 21.14 17.33
CA GLN A 411 17.48 20.33 16.11
C GLN A 411 18.27 19.02 16.30
N TRP A 412 19.40 19.07 17.01
CA TRP A 412 20.16 17.87 17.37
C TRP A 412 19.42 16.98 18.36
N ARG A 413 18.76 17.57 19.36
CA ARG A 413 17.87 16.85 20.29
C ARG A 413 16.71 16.17 19.55
N THR A 414 16.17 16.81 18.52
CA THR A 414 15.15 16.21 17.65
C THR A 414 15.67 14.95 16.98
N ASN A 415 16.89 14.98 16.42
CA ASN A 415 17.50 13.81 15.80
C ASN A 415 17.73 12.68 16.81
N ALA A 416 18.13 13.00 18.05
CA ALA A 416 18.28 12.01 19.11
C ALA A 416 16.97 11.27 19.40
N LEU A 417 15.86 12.01 19.48
CA LEU A 417 14.54 11.41 19.70
C LEU A 417 14.10 10.55 18.50
N PHE A 418 14.38 10.98 17.26
CA PHE A 418 14.08 10.20 16.06
C PHE A 418 14.89 8.90 15.98
N ILE A 419 16.14 8.90 16.43
CA ILE A 419 16.95 7.68 16.55
C ILE A 419 16.27 6.68 17.48
N VAL A 420 15.84 7.14 18.66
CA VAL A 420 15.15 6.28 19.63
C VAL A 420 13.83 5.76 19.05
N SER A 421 13.07 6.61 18.37
CA SER A 421 11.85 6.20 17.65
C SER A 421 12.12 5.10 16.61
N LEU A 422 13.19 5.26 15.81
CA LEU A 422 13.60 4.28 14.81
C LEU A 422 14.04 2.95 15.44
N GLN A 423 14.78 2.99 16.55
CA GLN A 423 15.18 1.80 17.31
C GLN A 423 13.96 1.08 17.88
N VAL A 424 12.98 1.81 18.42
CA VAL A 424 11.72 1.24 18.89
C VAL A 424 10.93 0.61 17.73
N ASN A 425 10.88 1.26 16.56
CA ASN A 425 10.21 0.73 15.36
C ASN A 425 10.87 -0.57 14.85
N LEU A 426 12.20 -0.68 14.91
CA LEU A 426 12.93 -1.90 14.56
C LEU A 426 12.60 -3.09 15.48
N CYS A 427 12.23 -2.81 16.73
CA CYS A 427 11.82 -3.81 17.70
C CYS A 427 10.32 -4.17 17.63
N ARG A 428 9.52 -3.51 16.77
CA ARG A 428 8.04 -3.63 16.75
C ARG A 428 7.46 -3.89 15.35
N PRO A 429 7.63 -5.11 14.79
CA PRO A 429 6.97 -5.52 13.56
C PRO A 429 5.44 -5.37 13.56
N ASP A 430 4.81 -5.66 14.70
CA ASP A 430 3.36 -5.89 14.77
C ASP A 430 2.53 -4.60 14.84
N GLN A 431 3.12 -3.48 15.27
CA GLN A 431 2.45 -2.17 15.23
C GLN A 431 2.62 -1.47 13.87
N LEU A 432 3.71 -1.74 13.15
CA LEU A 432 3.89 -1.35 11.75
C LEU A 432 2.85 -2.04 10.82
N LEU A 433 2.32 -3.19 11.23
CA LEU A 433 1.29 -3.96 10.53
C LEU A 433 -0.12 -3.35 10.61
N ILE A 434 -0.49 -2.74 11.73
CA ILE A 434 -1.87 -2.28 11.98
C ILE A 434 -2.14 -0.90 11.35
N GLY A 435 -1.10 -0.08 11.16
CA GLY A 435 -1.22 1.32 10.73
C GLY A 435 -0.90 1.64 9.26
N GLY A 436 -0.87 0.66 8.34
CA GLY A 436 -0.63 1.03 6.93
C GLY A 436 -0.67 -0.08 5.88
N ILE A 437 -0.58 -1.34 6.29
CA ILE A 437 -0.53 -2.47 5.33
C ILE A 437 -1.94 -2.89 4.88
N VAL A 438 -2.94 -2.79 5.76
CA VAL A 438 -4.25 -3.43 5.57
C VAL A 438 -5.21 -2.63 4.68
N ASP A 439 -5.14 -1.30 4.68
CA ASP A 439 -6.20 -0.47 4.05
C ASP A 439 -6.03 -0.25 2.53
N ASN A 440 -4.82 -0.39 1.98
CA ASN A 440 -4.55 -0.06 0.58
C ASN A 440 -3.96 -1.22 -0.26
N SER A 441 -3.83 -2.41 0.32
CA SER A 441 -3.46 -3.62 -0.41
C SER A 441 -4.11 -4.83 0.24
N LEU A 442 -5.18 -5.33 -0.39
CA LEU A 442 -5.83 -6.57 0.01
C LEU A 442 -4.83 -7.72 0.09
N ILE A 443 -3.82 -7.77 -0.79
CA ILE A 443 -2.78 -8.81 -0.78
C ILE A 443 -1.89 -8.68 0.46
N ALA A 444 -1.49 -7.47 0.84
CA ALA A 444 -0.62 -7.26 1.99
C ALA A 444 -1.39 -7.40 3.32
N GLY A 445 -2.66 -6.97 3.36
CA GLY A 445 -3.58 -7.24 4.46
C GLY A 445 -3.91 -8.73 4.61
N LEU A 446 -4.10 -9.45 3.49
CA LEU A 446 -4.28 -10.91 3.50
C LEU A 446 -3.01 -11.63 3.91
N ALA A 447 -1.83 -11.17 3.50
CA ALA A 447 -0.57 -11.79 3.89
C ALA A 447 -0.24 -11.50 5.35
N ALA A 448 -0.41 -10.26 5.83
CA ALA A 448 -0.40 -9.92 7.26
C ALA A 448 -1.38 -10.77 8.07
N SER A 449 -2.64 -10.88 7.61
CA SER A 449 -3.64 -11.75 8.23
C SER A 449 -3.25 -13.22 8.15
N THR A 450 -2.56 -13.68 7.10
CA THR A 450 -2.07 -15.06 6.95
C THR A 450 -0.92 -15.32 7.91
N HIS A 451 -0.04 -14.35 8.12
CA HIS A 451 1.02 -14.41 9.13
C HIS A 451 0.44 -14.44 10.56
N LEU A 452 -0.63 -13.68 10.83
CA LEU A 452 -1.34 -13.62 12.13
C LEU A 452 -2.31 -14.78 12.37
N MET A 453 -3.00 -15.28 11.34
CA MET A 453 -4.01 -16.36 11.37
C MET A 453 -3.41 -17.75 11.14
N ARG A 454 -2.12 -17.86 10.83
CA ARG A 454 -1.39 -19.14 10.84
C ARG A 454 -1.16 -19.62 12.28
N GLY A 455 -2.23 -19.73 13.06
CA GLY A 455 -2.24 -20.20 14.45
C GLY A 455 -1.61 -21.58 14.62
N ASN A 456 -1.69 -22.46 13.60
CA ASN A 456 -1.03 -23.77 13.65
C ASN A 456 0.46 -23.73 13.27
N PHE A 457 0.93 -22.81 12.43
CA PHE A 457 2.38 -22.69 12.15
C PHE A 457 3.10 -21.82 13.17
N VAL A 458 2.39 -20.91 13.83
CA VAL A 458 2.86 -20.22 15.04
C VAL A 458 2.89 -21.22 16.21
N ALA A 459 1.89 -22.09 16.36
CA ALA A 459 1.93 -23.19 17.32
C ALA A 459 3.01 -24.22 17.00
N VAL A 460 3.20 -24.64 15.73
CA VAL A 460 4.27 -25.56 15.30
C VAL A 460 5.67 -24.94 15.38
N ARG A 461 5.80 -23.62 15.19
CA ARG A 461 7.06 -22.87 15.46
C ARG A 461 7.32 -22.70 16.96
N ARG A 462 6.27 -22.60 17.78
CA ARG A 462 6.33 -22.59 19.25
C ARG A 462 6.45 -24.02 19.85
N SER A 463 6.14 -25.05 19.07
CA SER A 463 6.15 -26.47 19.46
C SER A 463 7.24 -27.30 18.79
N ALA A 464 8.04 -26.71 17.89
CA ALA A 464 9.40 -27.17 17.69
C ALA A 464 10.03 -27.25 19.08
N PRO A 465 10.86 -28.27 19.39
CA PRO A 465 11.57 -28.28 20.66
C PRO A 465 12.15 -26.89 20.83
N LEU A 466 11.86 -26.25 21.96
CA LEU A 466 12.63 -25.09 22.36
C LEU A 466 14.08 -25.57 22.27
N LEU A 467 14.75 -25.30 21.16
CA LEU A 467 16.11 -24.84 21.25
C LEU A 467 15.95 -23.73 22.26
N ALA A 468 16.29 -24.05 23.52
CA ALA A 468 16.38 -23.07 24.58
C ALA A 468 16.96 -21.85 23.87
N PRO A 469 16.26 -20.69 23.87
CA PRO A 469 16.80 -19.51 23.21
C PRO A 469 18.24 -19.49 23.68
N ARG A 470 19.20 -19.64 22.74
CA ARG A 470 20.61 -19.69 23.16
C ARG A 470 20.76 -18.41 23.94
N LEU A 471 20.88 -18.58 25.27
CA LEU A 471 20.89 -17.55 26.29
C LEU A 471 22.22 -16.81 26.11
N GLY A 472 22.24 -16.04 25.03
CA GLY A 472 23.41 -15.49 24.36
C GLY A 472 23.06 -14.32 23.45
N SER A 473 21.79 -13.89 23.37
CA SER A 473 21.41 -12.56 22.88
C SER A 473 20.39 -11.90 23.81
N ASN A 474 20.67 -11.90 25.11
CA ASN A 474 19.95 -11.10 26.12
C ASN A 474 20.03 -9.58 25.87
N GLU A 475 20.77 -9.15 24.85
CA GLU A 475 20.88 -7.73 24.47
C GLU A 475 19.57 -7.17 23.91
N GLY A 476 18.70 -7.93 23.25
CA GLY A 476 17.54 -7.34 22.53
C GLY A 476 16.46 -6.69 23.42
N VAL A 477 15.98 -7.40 24.45
CA VAL A 477 14.95 -6.89 25.37
C VAL A 477 15.53 -5.88 26.36
N LEU A 478 16.75 -6.12 26.85
CA LEU A 478 17.45 -5.18 27.73
C LEU A 478 17.85 -3.91 26.97
N ALA A 479 18.27 -4.00 25.71
CA ALA A 479 18.48 -2.84 24.86
C ALA A 479 17.17 -2.10 24.61
N LEU A 480 16.08 -2.77 24.23
CA LEU A 480 14.78 -2.11 24.07
C LEU A 480 14.33 -1.39 25.35
N LEU A 481 14.51 -2.02 26.53
CA LEU A 481 14.20 -1.40 27.82
C LEU A 481 15.12 -0.21 28.12
N SER A 482 16.40 -0.34 27.84
CA SER A 482 17.38 0.75 27.93
C SER A 482 17.00 1.90 27.00
N GLU A 483 16.57 1.62 25.77
CA GLU A 483 16.14 2.61 24.78
C GLU A 483 14.84 3.30 25.19
N LEU A 484 13.84 2.56 25.68
CA LEU A 484 12.59 3.14 26.18
C LEU A 484 12.81 4.00 27.42
N SER A 485 13.72 3.58 28.31
CA SER A 485 14.14 4.38 29.47
C SER A 485 14.91 5.63 29.06
N ALA A 486 15.83 5.52 28.09
CA ALA A 486 16.55 6.66 27.53
C ALA A 486 15.60 7.63 26.79
N ALA A 487 14.55 7.10 26.17
CA ALA A 487 13.50 7.90 25.54
C ALA A 487 12.75 8.75 26.57
N LEU A 488 12.35 8.16 27.71
CA LEU A 488 11.74 8.91 28.81
C LEU A 488 12.69 10.00 29.33
N ALA A 489 13.96 9.69 29.51
CA ALA A 489 14.95 10.67 29.90
C ALA A 489 15.07 11.82 28.89
N SER A 490 15.05 11.53 27.59
CA SER A 490 15.12 12.53 26.53
C SER A 490 13.86 13.41 26.43
N ILE A 491 12.68 12.81 26.61
CA ILE A 491 11.38 13.49 26.55
C ILE A 491 11.17 14.41 27.76
N PHE A 492 11.62 13.99 28.94
CA PHE A 492 11.36 14.65 30.24
C PHE A 492 12.58 15.34 30.88
N SER A 493 13.71 15.50 30.18
CA SER A 493 14.93 16.12 30.75
C SER A 493 14.70 17.56 31.24
N ASP A 494 15.39 17.98 32.30
CA ASP A 494 15.22 19.28 32.97
C ASP A 494 15.57 20.51 32.09
N ASP A 495 16.24 20.32 30.94
CA ASP A 495 16.55 21.36 29.92
C ASP A 495 15.33 21.81 29.10
N SER A 496 14.14 21.37 29.49
CA SER A 496 12.90 21.53 28.75
C SER A 496 12.20 22.88 28.94
N GLN A 497 12.88 23.89 29.49
CA GLN A 497 12.26 25.18 29.81
C GLN A 497 11.88 26.02 28.58
N ASN A 498 12.26 25.60 27.37
CA ASN A 498 12.03 26.32 26.11
C ASN A 498 11.20 25.52 25.09
N PHE A 499 10.13 24.85 25.56
CA PHE A 499 9.20 24.08 24.70
C PHE A 499 8.57 24.89 23.56
N SER A 500 8.57 26.22 23.62
CA SER A 500 8.05 27.11 22.57
C SER A 500 8.84 27.06 21.26
N TYR A 501 10.09 26.60 21.29
CA TYR A 501 10.97 26.52 20.12
C TYR A 501 11.05 25.12 19.52
N GLU A 502 10.37 24.15 20.11
CA GLU A 502 10.38 22.79 19.60
C GLU A 502 9.43 22.61 18.41
N ALA A 503 9.92 21.90 17.40
CA ALA A 503 9.17 21.68 16.19
C ALA A 503 7.99 20.70 16.42
N PRO A 504 6.86 20.84 15.68
CA PRO A 504 5.66 20.03 15.88
C PRO A 504 5.90 18.52 15.85
N TRP A 505 6.80 18.06 14.98
CA TRP A 505 7.13 16.64 14.83
C TRP A 505 7.82 16.05 16.06
N VAL A 506 8.52 16.84 16.87
CA VAL A 506 9.12 16.37 18.13
C VAL A 506 8.04 15.93 19.11
N THR A 507 6.95 16.69 19.19
CA THR A 507 5.80 16.37 20.02
C THR A 507 5.09 15.10 19.53
N VAL A 508 4.94 14.94 18.20
CA VAL A 508 4.34 13.73 17.60
C VAL A 508 5.21 12.49 17.84
N THR A 509 6.51 12.58 17.58
CA THR A 509 7.45 11.46 17.80
C THR A 509 7.52 11.10 19.29
N SER A 510 7.61 12.10 20.18
CA SER A 510 7.55 11.88 21.64
C SER A 510 6.28 11.14 22.03
N TYR A 511 5.13 11.55 21.50
CA TYR A 511 3.85 10.89 21.78
C TYR A 511 3.82 9.44 21.29
N GLY A 512 4.31 9.16 20.08
CA GLY A 512 4.42 7.80 19.55
C GLY A 512 5.25 6.89 20.45
N VAL A 513 6.37 7.41 20.97
CA VAL A 513 7.22 6.70 21.94
C VAL A 513 6.49 6.48 23.28
N LEU A 514 5.77 7.48 23.80
CA LEU A 514 5.01 7.36 25.05
C LEU A 514 3.89 6.32 24.94
N LEU A 515 3.17 6.26 23.82
CA LEU A 515 2.20 5.19 23.55
C LEU A 515 2.87 3.81 23.51
N CYS A 516 4.09 3.75 22.99
CA CYS A 516 4.84 2.50 22.97
C CYS A 516 5.13 2.01 24.38
N ILE A 517 5.58 2.91 25.26
CA ILE A 517 5.83 2.62 26.67
C ILE A 517 4.55 2.20 27.38
N TRP A 518 3.43 2.90 27.14
CA TRP A 518 2.12 2.53 27.67
C TRP A 518 1.70 1.10 27.30
N GLY A 519 1.85 0.75 26.03
CA GLY A 519 1.52 -0.60 25.55
C GLY A 519 2.39 -1.70 26.19
N ALA A 520 3.70 -1.44 26.33
CA ALA A 520 4.62 -2.38 26.99
C ALA A 520 4.26 -2.58 28.46
N LEU A 521 3.96 -1.47 29.16
CA LEU A 521 3.54 -1.52 30.56
C LEU A 521 2.25 -2.32 30.73
N ARG A 522 1.23 -2.10 29.88
CA ARG A 522 -0.04 -2.85 29.93
C ARG A 522 0.16 -4.34 29.71
N CYS A 523 0.96 -4.74 28.72
CA CYS A 523 1.25 -6.15 28.45
C CYS A 523 1.90 -6.83 29.66
N ALA A 524 2.93 -6.19 30.22
CA ALA A 524 3.61 -6.67 31.42
C ALA A 524 2.66 -6.76 32.62
N THR A 525 1.81 -5.75 32.85
CA THR A 525 0.80 -5.77 33.91
C THR A 525 -0.17 -6.94 33.76
N THR A 526 -0.65 -7.20 32.54
CA THR A 526 -1.57 -8.30 32.26
C THR A 526 -0.92 -9.66 32.49
N GLU A 527 0.30 -9.89 31.99
CA GLU A 527 1.02 -11.15 32.20
C GLU A 527 1.30 -11.42 33.68
N ILE A 528 1.72 -10.40 34.43
CA ILE A 528 1.94 -10.52 35.89
C ILE A 528 0.62 -10.86 36.59
N ARG A 529 -0.49 -10.22 36.20
CA ARG A 529 -1.82 -10.48 36.77
C ARG A 529 -2.32 -11.88 36.46
N ASP A 530 -2.14 -12.35 35.23
CA ASP A 530 -2.53 -13.71 34.84
C ASP A 530 -1.68 -14.76 35.58
N HIS A 531 -0.39 -14.50 35.79
CA HIS A 531 0.48 -15.36 36.60
C HIS A 531 0.02 -15.40 38.06
N LEU A 532 -0.27 -14.23 38.67
CA LEU A 532 -0.81 -14.13 40.03
C LEU A 532 -2.15 -14.87 40.16
N ASN A 533 -3.04 -14.75 39.18
CA ASN A 533 -4.35 -15.43 39.18
C ASN A 533 -4.22 -16.95 39.02
N THR A 534 -3.22 -17.41 38.26
CA THR A 534 -3.05 -18.84 37.92
C THR A 534 -2.26 -19.59 38.98
N PHE A 535 -1.15 -19.02 39.45
CA PHE A 535 -0.19 -19.68 40.33
C PHE A 535 -0.24 -19.15 41.78
N ASN A 536 -0.96 -18.05 42.03
CA ASN A 536 -1.09 -17.41 43.35
C ASN A 536 0.25 -16.95 43.96
N GLU A 537 1.29 -16.82 43.13
CA GLU A 537 2.65 -16.39 43.48
C GLU A 537 3.12 -15.29 42.51
N LEU A 538 4.11 -14.50 42.92
CA LEU A 538 4.73 -13.50 42.04
C LEU A 538 5.64 -14.20 41.00
N PRO A 539 5.67 -13.70 39.74
CA PRO A 539 6.66 -14.17 38.78
C PRO A 539 8.08 -13.90 39.28
N ARG A 540 9.07 -14.67 38.80
CA ARG A 540 10.47 -14.46 39.22
C ARG A 540 10.94 -13.09 38.74
N THR A 541 11.80 -12.43 39.51
CA THR A 541 12.36 -11.12 39.13
C THR A 541 13.19 -11.12 37.85
N SER A 542 13.61 -12.31 37.39
CA SER A 542 14.30 -12.52 36.10
C SER A 542 13.35 -12.75 34.93
N GLU A 543 12.04 -12.87 35.16
CA GLU A 543 11.06 -13.00 34.09
C GLU A 543 10.90 -11.67 33.33
N PRO A 544 10.74 -11.71 31.99
CA PRO A 544 10.66 -10.50 31.18
C PRO A 544 9.57 -9.52 31.62
N CYS A 545 8.38 -10.02 31.98
CA CYS A 545 7.26 -9.17 32.42
C CYS A 545 7.61 -8.34 33.67
N MET A 546 8.31 -8.94 34.65
CA MET A 546 8.77 -8.27 35.86
C MET A 546 9.87 -7.24 35.55
N LEU A 547 10.85 -7.60 34.71
CA LEU A 547 11.91 -6.68 34.30
C LEU A 547 11.35 -5.46 33.54
N ILE A 548 10.41 -5.67 32.62
CA ILE A 548 9.75 -4.61 31.85
C ILE A 548 8.96 -3.70 32.76
N PHE A 549 8.12 -4.27 33.63
CA PHE A 549 7.30 -3.48 34.55
C PHE A 549 8.16 -2.64 35.50
N ASN A 550 9.15 -3.26 36.15
CA ASN A 550 9.98 -2.58 37.14
C ASN A 550 10.82 -1.47 36.50
N ALA A 551 11.47 -1.72 35.37
CA ALA A 551 12.31 -0.72 34.69
C ALA A 551 11.50 0.49 34.23
N LEU A 552 10.32 0.28 33.64
CA LEU A 552 9.48 1.37 33.14
C LEU A 552 8.82 2.17 34.27
N ILE A 553 8.38 1.52 35.35
CA ILE A 553 7.82 2.22 36.51
C ILE A 553 8.91 2.97 37.28
N GLU A 554 10.11 2.40 37.41
CA GLU A 554 11.26 3.09 37.98
C GLU A 554 11.58 4.38 37.20
N ALA A 555 11.64 4.29 35.86
CA ALA A 555 11.81 5.46 35.00
C ALA A 555 10.64 6.46 35.15
N THR A 556 9.40 5.99 35.23
CA THR A 556 8.20 6.85 35.42
C THR A 556 8.26 7.63 36.73
N LEU A 557 8.66 6.98 37.82
CA LEU A 557 8.77 7.59 39.15
C LEU A 557 9.91 8.61 39.23
N LEU A 558 11.00 8.42 38.48
CA LEU A 558 12.10 9.39 38.42
C LEU A 558 11.67 10.75 37.81
N TYR A 559 10.74 10.73 36.86
CA TYR A 559 10.30 11.93 36.12
C TYR A 559 8.93 12.46 36.57
N SER A 560 8.23 11.78 37.48
CA SER A 560 6.93 12.24 37.98
C SER A 560 7.08 13.51 38.85
N PRO A 561 6.20 14.52 38.67
CA PRO A 561 6.20 15.74 39.51
C PRO A 561 5.98 15.45 40.99
N ALA A 562 5.24 14.39 41.33
CA ALA A 562 4.85 14.04 42.69
C ALA A 562 6.01 13.51 43.54
N THR A 563 7.01 12.88 42.91
CA THR A 563 8.18 12.23 43.54
C THR A 563 9.48 13.01 43.36
N ARG A 564 9.43 14.18 42.70
CA ARG A 564 10.60 14.99 42.30
C ARG A 564 11.51 15.44 43.46
N ARG A 565 11.07 15.31 44.72
CA ARG A 565 11.84 15.69 45.92
C ARG A 565 12.80 14.61 46.44
N ASP A 566 12.71 13.37 45.95
CA ASP A 566 13.42 12.20 46.49
C ASP A 566 14.10 11.37 45.38
N ARG A 567 14.87 12.04 44.49
CA ARG A 567 15.51 11.39 43.31
C ARG A 567 16.48 10.26 43.65
N ASP A 568 16.98 10.19 44.88
CA ASP A 568 18.01 9.23 45.31
C ASP A 568 17.46 7.96 45.98
N VAL A 569 16.15 7.87 46.26
CA VAL A 569 15.54 6.72 46.94
C VAL A 569 14.69 5.91 45.97
N ARG A 570 15.14 4.71 45.61
CA ARG A 570 14.35 3.75 44.82
C ARG A 570 13.11 3.33 45.63
N ASP A 571 11.93 3.34 44.99
CA ASP A 571 10.69 2.87 45.63
C ASP A 571 10.87 1.41 46.09
N PRO A 572 10.79 1.11 47.39
CA PRO A 572 11.07 -0.22 47.93
C PRO A 572 10.09 -1.29 47.42
N ARG A 573 8.94 -0.89 46.85
CA ARG A 573 7.95 -1.79 46.28
C ARG A 573 8.40 -2.40 44.96
N LEU A 574 9.29 -1.75 44.21
CA LEU A 574 9.72 -2.15 42.85
C LEU A 574 10.43 -3.51 42.79
N TRP A 575 10.92 -4.03 43.91
CA TRP A 575 11.58 -5.33 43.96
C TRP A 575 11.15 -6.14 45.18
N SER A 576 10.01 -5.77 45.75
CA SER A 576 9.45 -6.47 46.91
C SER A 576 9.06 -7.90 46.53
N ARG A 577 9.41 -8.85 47.40
CA ARG A 577 8.89 -10.22 47.33
C ARG A 577 7.52 -10.36 48.02
N ASP A 578 7.06 -9.31 48.68
CA ASP A 578 5.75 -9.24 49.31
C ASP A 578 4.68 -8.98 48.24
N ARG A 579 3.77 -9.94 48.12
CA ARG A 579 2.69 -9.96 47.13
C ARG A 579 1.71 -8.80 47.31
N GLU A 580 1.33 -8.47 48.54
CA GLU A 580 0.33 -7.41 48.78
C GLU A 580 0.92 -6.04 48.45
N VAL A 581 2.17 -5.85 48.84
CA VAL A 581 2.94 -4.64 48.55
C VAL A 581 3.13 -4.45 47.05
N PHE A 582 3.49 -5.52 46.32
CA PHE A 582 3.66 -5.44 44.86
C PHE A 582 2.33 -5.31 44.10
N SER A 583 1.27 -5.99 44.54
CA SER A 583 -0.06 -5.88 43.91
C SER A 583 -0.59 -4.45 43.95
N THR A 584 -0.34 -3.73 45.06
CA THR A 584 -0.67 -2.32 45.19
C THR A 584 0.08 -1.46 44.16
N LEU A 585 1.38 -1.72 43.95
CA LEU A 585 2.17 -1.03 42.92
C LEU A 585 1.69 -1.39 41.50
N LEU A 586 1.31 -2.65 41.27
CA LEU A 586 0.80 -3.16 40.00
C LEU A 586 -0.50 -2.46 39.59
N GLU A 587 -1.39 -2.19 40.55
CA GLU A 587 -2.62 -1.42 40.34
C GLU A 587 -2.35 0.06 40.09
N GLN A 588 -1.37 0.64 40.77
CA GLN A 588 -1.02 2.06 40.65
C GLN A 588 -0.14 2.37 39.42
N GLY A 589 0.62 1.42 38.90
CA GLY A 589 1.67 1.67 37.89
C GLY A 589 1.15 2.31 36.60
N GLN A 590 -0.01 1.89 36.12
CA GLN A 590 -0.64 2.49 34.94
C GLN A 590 -1.14 3.92 35.22
N LEU A 591 -1.65 4.19 36.42
CA LEU A 591 -2.10 5.53 36.79
C LEU A 591 -0.93 6.52 36.88
N LEU A 592 0.19 6.07 37.47
CA LEU A 592 1.42 6.86 37.59
C LEU A 592 1.97 7.26 36.21
N PHE A 593 1.98 6.33 35.25
CA PHE A 593 2.41 6.65 33.89
C PHE A 593 1.42 7.56 33.17
N ALA A 594 0.12 7.33 33.32
CA ALA A 594 -0.90 8.19 32.71
C ALA A 594 -0.79 9.64 33.22
N ASP A 595 -0.51 9.86 34.51
CA ASP A 595 -0.32 11.18 35.09
C ASP A 595 0.94 11.90 34.56
N LEU A 596 2.03 11.16 34.38
CA LEU A 596 3.25 11.67 33.74
C LEU A 596 2.97 12.15 32.30
N VAL A 597 2.22 11.37 31.51
CA VAL A 597 1.82 11.76 30.14
C VAL A 597 0.84 12.94 30.15
N LYS A 598 -0.11 12.99 31.10
CA LYS A 598 -1.02 14.14 31.26
C LYS A 598 -0.21 15.42 31.52
N THR A 599 0.79 15.36 32.40
CA THR A 599 1.70 16.47 32.69
C THR A 599 2.48 16.90 31.43
N PHE A 600 3.02 15.93 30.68
CA PHE A 600 3.70 16.20 29.41
C PHE A 600 2.82 16.97 28.42
N CYS A 601 1.59 16.50 28.22
CA CYS A 601 0.62 17.13 27.30
C CYS A 601 0.20 18.53 27.76
N GLN A 602 0.14 18.79 29.08
CA GLN A 602 -0.17 20.11 29.64
C GLN A 602 0.97 21.12 29.47
N GLN A 603 2.23 20.66 29.55
CA GLN A 603 3.40 21.51 29.36
C GLN A 603 3.65 21.86 27.88
N ARG A 604 3.16 21.02 26.96
CA ARG A 604 3.30 21.20 25.50
C ARG A 604 2.01 21.66 24.84
N LEU A 605 1.69 22.94 25.00
CA LEU A 605 0.51 23.58 24.40
C LEU A 605 0.68 23.98 22.94
N VAL A 606 1.89 23.84 22.38
CA VAL A 606 2.19 24.28 21.02
C VAL A 606 1.41 23.41 20.01
N TRP A 607 0.76 24.06 19.04
CA TRP A 607 0.05 23.42 17.92
C TRP A 607 -1.21 22.59 18.25
N SER A 608 -1.88 22.82 19.39
CA SER A 608 -3.13 22.13 19.80
C SER A 608 -3.09 20.60 19.96
N ILE A 609 -1.99 19.93 19.61
CA ILE A 609 -1.79 18.48 19.78
C ILE A 609 -1.90 18.08 21.26
N GLY A 610 -1.22 18.81 22.15
CA GLY A 610 -1.24 18.54 23.60
C GLY A 610 -2.66 18.59 24.19
N PRO A 611 -3.43 19.69 23.98
CA PRO A 611 -4.84 19.78 24.39
C PRO A 611 -5.76 18.69 23.82
N SER A 612 -5.65 18.37 22.52
CA SER A 612 -6.42 17.27 21.91
C SER A 612 -6.09 15.93 22.53
N MET A 613 -4.82 15.69 22.85
CA MET A 613 -4.40 14.45 23.49
C MET A 613 -4.84 14.36 24.94
N LEU A 614 -4.84 15.48 25.66
CA LEU A 614 -5.35 15.56 27.01
C LEU A 614 -6.85 15.21 27.05
N ALA A 615 -7.62 15.53 26.01
CA ALA A 615 -9.01 15.11 25.90
C ALA A 615 -9.14 13.58 25.80
N VAL A 616 -8.31 12.92 24.99
CA VAL A 616 -8.26 11.44 24.89
C VAL A 616 -7.84 10.80 26.23
N LEU A 617 -6.84 11.36 26.90
CA LEU A 617 -6.36 10.84 28.19
C LEU A 617 -7.35 11.05 29.34
N ARG A 618 -8.29 12.01 29.23
CA ARG A 618 -9.40 12.19 30.18
C ARG A 618 -10.48 11.11 30.05
N GLU A 619 -10.52 10.37 28.95
CA GLU A 619 -11.42 9.20 28.81
C GLU A 619 -10.88 7.97 29.55
N ILE A 620 -9.62 7.99 29.99
CA ILE A 620 -9.05 6.94 30.85
C ILE A 620 -9.58 7.16 32.27
N PRO A 621 -10.28 6.17 32.88
CA PRO A 621 -10.90 6.33 34.19
C PRO A 621 -9.89 6.78 35.25
N ASP A 622 -10.20 7.87 35.97
CA ASP A 622 -9.38 8.35 37.09
C ASP A 622 -9.59 7.45 38.31
N ALA A 623 -8.50 7.22 39.07
CA ALA A 623 -8.48 6.41 40.29
C ALA A 623 -9.54 6.80 41.33
N ALA A 624 -9.99 8.06 41.32
CA ALA A 624 -11.01 8.57 42.24
C ALA A 624 -12.44 8.06 41.96
N THR A 625 -12.67 7.40 40.81
CA THR A 625 -14.00 6.87 40.43
C THR A 625 -14.13 5.35 40.56
N CYS A 626 -13.07 4.65 40.98
CA CYS A 626 -13.12 3.20 41.19
C CYS A 626 -13.85 2.77 42.48
N ASP A 627 -14.41 3.70 43.26
CA ASP A 627 -14.93 3.41 44.60
C ASP A 627 -16.45 3.59 44.80
N SER A 628 -17.28 3.77 43.76
CA SER A 628 -18.74 3.97 44.01
C SER A 628 -19.77 3.25 43.15
N ASP A 629 -19.44 2.48 42.10
CA ASP A 629 -20.49 1.85 41.27
C ASP A 629 -20.23 0.40 40.84
N TYR A 630 -19.42 -0.36 41.60
CA TYR A 630 -19.48 -1.82 41.56
C TYR A 630 -20.42 -2.33 42.66
N GLN A 631 -21.73 -2.13 42.48
CA GLN A 631 -22.72 -2.82 43.29
C GLN A 631 -22.59 -4.34 43.05
N ARG A 632 -22.20 -5.05 44.11
CA ARG A 632 -22.30 -6.51 44.20
C ARG A 632 -23.71 -6.96 43.78
N PRO A 633 -23.87 -7.96 42.89
CA PRO A 633 -25.16 -8.64 42.79
C PRO A 633 -25.45 -9.35 44.13
N PRO A 634 -26.71 -9.39 44.58
CA PRO A 634 -27.05 -9.91 45.90
C PRO A 634 -26.72 -11.40 46.02
N ALA A 635 -26.21 -11.78 47.19
CA ALA A 635 -25.90 -13.14 47.57
C ALA A 635 -27.18 -14.00 47.57
N GLY A 636 -27.36 -14.83 46.55
CA GLY A 636 -28.52 -15.71 46.46
C GLY A 636 -28.83 -16.23 45.05
N ALA A 637 -27.86 -16.74 44.32
CA ALA A 637 -28.13 -17.58 43.15
C ALA A 637 -27.11 -18.72 43.10
N HIS A 638 -27.54 -19.90 43.51
CA HIS A 638 -26.73 -21.11 43.61
C HIS A 638 -26.06 -21.47 42.28
N LEU A 639 -24.75 -21.76 42.36
CA LEU A 639 -24.01 -22.59 41.42
C LEU A 639 -24.75 -23.92 41.20
N ARG A 640 -25.28 -24.14 39.99
CA ARG A 640 -25.51 -25.50 39.47
C ARG A 640 -24.34 -25.88 38.55
N ARG A 641 -23.89 -27.12 38.74
CA ARG A 641 -22.74 -27.78 38.11
C ARG A 641 -22.88 -27.88 36.57
N PRO A 642 -21.77 -28.06 35.84
CA PRO A 642 -21.74 -28.07 34.39
C PRO A 642 -22.10 -29.45 33.84
N HIS A 643 -23.33 -29.60 33.35
CA HIS A 643 -23.70 -30.57 32.32
C HIS A 643 -24.87 -29.97 31.54
N GLU A 644 -24.83 -30.13 30.20
CA GLU A 644 -25.83 -29.71 29.20
C GLU A 644 -25.63 -28.32 28.54
N LEU A 645 -25.24 -28.38 27.25
CA LEU A 645 -25.54 -27.49 26.11
C LEU A 645 -25.62 -25.96 26.31
N GLY A 646 -24.84 -25.20 25.50
CA GLY A 646 -25.23 -23.86 25.06
C GLY A 646 -24.08 -22.89 24.77
N ALA A 647 -24.01 -22.39 23.54
CA ALA A 647 -23.01 -21.43 23.09
C ALA A 647 -23.06 -20.09 23.86
N CYS A 648 -21.92 -19.61 24.36
CA CYS A 648 -21.74 -18.23 24.80
C CYS A 648 -20.98 -17.43 23.73
N THR A 649 -21.66 -16.42 23.18
CA THR A 649 -21.13 -15.41 22.26
C THR A 649 -20.62 -14.24 23.08
N VAL A 650 -19.32 -13.91 22.99
CA VAL A 650 -18.78 -12.65 23.53
C VAL A 650 -19.13 -11.53 22.55
N GLN A 651 -19.89 -10.53 23.00
CA GLN A 651 -20.25 -9.35 22.21
C GLN A 651 -19.11 -8.33 22.25
N TYR A 652 -18.55 -7.97 21.10
CA TYR A 652 -17.70 -6.80 20.93
C TYR A 652 -18.45 -5.73 20.14
N THR A 653 -18.60 -4.54 20.71
CA THR A 653 -19.05 -3.34 20.02
C THR A 653 -17.83 -2.55 19.55
N GLN A 654 -17.63 -2.44 18.24
CA GLN A 654 -16.69 -1.48 17.65
C GLN A 654 -17.46 -0.41 16.86
N THR A 655 -17.12 0.84 17.11
CA THR A 655 -17.69 2.03 16.45
C THR A 655 -16.77 2.45 15.31
N PHE A 656 -17.25 2.43 14.06
CA PHE A 656 -16.55 3.01 12.90
C PHE A 656 -17.43 4.12 12.27
N PHE A 657 -16.89 5.33 12.14
CA PHE A 657 -17.48 6.48 11.44
C PHE A 657 -18.99 6.74 11.66
N GLY A 658 -19.44 6.75 12.92
CA GLY A 658 -20.74 7.35 13.30
C GLY A 658 -22.00 6.74 12.67
N LYS A 659 -21.96 5.52 12.13
CA LYS A 659 -23.17 4.78 11.71
C LYS A 659 -23.28 3.46 12.48
N ASN A 660 -24.35 3.33 13.27
CA ASN A 660 -24.73 2.10 13.95
C ASN A 660 -25.20 1.05 12.92
N ILE A 661 -24.33 0.15 12.50
CA ILE A 661 -24.72 -1.02 11.69
C ILE A 661 -25.00 -2.19 12.66
N ARG A 662 -26.28 -2.54 12.82
CA ARG A 662 -26.71 -3.73 13.57
C ARG A 662 -26.53 -4.96 12.67
N TYR A 663 -25.57 -5.82 13.01
CA TYR A 663 -25.54 -7.18 12.48
C TYR A 663 -26.42 -8.08 13.35
N SER A 664 -27.58 -8.50 12.85
CA SER A 664 -28.32 -9.63 13.43
C SER A 664 -27.85 -10.91 12.74
N GLN A 665 -26.91 -11.64 13.35
CA GLN A 665 -26.68 -13.03 12.99
C GLN A 665 -27.73 -13.90 13.68
N THR A 666 -28.80 -14.25 12.96
CA THR A 666 -29.63 -15.38 13.32
C THR A 666 -28.82 -16.65 13.06
N ARG A 667 -28.24 -17.27 14.10
CA ARG A 667 -27.65 -18.61 13.99
C ARG A 667 -28.75 -19.62 13.71
N MET A 668 -28.99 -19.90 12.43
CA MET A 668 -29.45 -21.21 12.00
C MET A 668 -28.30 -21.85 11.24
N SER A 669 -27.52 -22.70 11.90
CA SER A 669 -26.57 -23.58 11.23
C SER A 669 -27.33 -24.82 10.75
N PRO A 670 -27.61 -25.00 9.46
CA PRO A 670 -27.98 -26.32 8.96
C PRO A 670 -26.76 -27.24 9.15
N SER A 671 -26.90 -28.26 9.99
CA SER A 671 -25.87 -29.29 10.15
C SER A 671 -25.61 -29.96 8.80
N ILE A 672 -24.36 -29.96 8.33
CA ILE A 672 -23.97 -30.73 7.14
C ILE A 672 -23.99 -32.21 7.54
N SER A 673 -25.10 -32.90 7.30
CA SER A 673 -25.28 -34.30 7.69
C SER A 673 -24.79 -35.31 6.63
N GLN A 674 -24.79 -34.96 5.35
CA GLN A 674 -24.39 -35.88 4.27
C GLN A 674 -23.96 -35.13 3.00
N VAL A 675 -22.86 -35.58 2.38
CA VAL A 675 -22.26 -34.95 1.19
C VAL A 675 -22.27 -35.91 0.00
N GLY A 676 -22.67 -35.40 -1.15
CA GLY A 676 -22.70 -36.10 -2.43
C GLY A 676 -21.73 -35.49 -3.44
N TRP A 677 -21.23 -36.33 -4.36
CA TRP A 677 -20.37 -35.91 -5.47
C TRP A 677 -20.83 -36.51 -6.80
N TYR A 678 -20.94 -35.69 -7.85
CA TYR A 678 -21.17 -36.15 -9.21
C TYR A 678 -20.06 -35.67 -10.16
N GLY A 679 -19.49 -36.60 -10.93
CA GLY A 679 -18.50 -36.32 -11.96
C GLY A 679 -17.06 -36.62 -11.52
N LEU A 680 -16.53 -37.74 -12.00
CA LEU A 680 -15.20 -38.26 -11.64
C LEU A 680 -14.22 -38.14 -12.83
N GLY A 681 -14.15 -36.94 -13.42
CA GLY A 681 -13.14 -36.59 -14.40
C GLY A 681 -11.76 -36.37 -13.79
N SER A 682 -10.80 -35.87 -14.59
CA SER A 682 -9.42 -35.61 -14.15
C SER A 682 -9.32 -34.65 -12.96
N MET A 683 -10.24 -33.70 -12.84
CA MET A 683 -10.34 -32.81 -11.68
C MET A 683 -11.19 -33.43 -10.56
N GLY A 684 -12.37 -33.96 -10.90
CA GLY A 684 -13.37 -34.39 -9.93
C GLY A 684 -12.92 -35.58 -9.07
N LEU A 685 -12.12 -36.51 -9.62
CA LEU A 685 -11.58 -37.62 -8.83
C LEU A 685 -10.62 -37.14 -7.74
N GLY A 686 -9.70 -36.22 -8.05
CA GLY A 686 -8.76 -35.67 -7.07
C GLY A 686 -9.47 -34.87 -5.96
N MET A 687 -10.46 -34.07 -6.35
CA MET A 687 -11.25 -33.26 -5.40
C MET A 687 -12.11 -34.14 -4.48
N SER A 688 -12.84 -35.10 -5.03
CA SER A 688 -13.68 -36.02 -4.26
C SER A 688 -12.87 -36.90 -3.30
N LEU A 689 -11.67 -37.34 -3.68
CA LEU A 689 -10.79 -38.11 -2.81
C LEU A 689 -10.30 -37.29 -1.61
N ASN A 690 -9.96 -36.03 -1.83
CA ASN A 690 -9.59 -35.12 -0.75
C ASN A 690 -10.77 -34.86 0.20
N LEU A 691 -11.97 -34.71 -0.34
CA LEU A 691 -13.18 -34.56 0.44
C LEU A 691 -13.50 -35.83 1.26
N GLN A 692 -13.38 -37.02 0.68
CA GLN A 692 -13.57 -38.29 1.37
C GLN A 692 -12.58 -38.45 2.54
N ARG A 693 -11.29 -38.16 2.31
CA ARG A 693 -10.26 -38.20 3.38
C ARG A 693 -10.60 -37.24 4.53
N TYR A 694 -11.11 -36.06 4.21
CA TYR A 694 -11.54 -35.09 5.22
C TYR A 694 -12.74 -35.60 6.02
N LEU A 695 -13.77 -36.15 5.35
CA LEU A 695 -14.94 -36.71 6.02
C LEU A 695 -14.55 -37.86 6.96
N GLN A 696 -13.68 -38.76 6.49
CA GLN A 696 -13.14 -39.85 7.29
C GLN A 696 -12.35 -39.34 8.50
N ALA A 697 -11.45 -38.37 8.32
CA ALA A 697 -10.65 -37.78 9.40
C ALA A 697 -11.49 -37.05 10.45
N LYS A 698 -12.71 -36.61 10.09
CA LYS A 698 -13.66 -35.94 10.99
C LYS A 698 -14.73 -36.88 11.55
N ASN A 699 -14.66 -38.18 11.27
CA ASN A 699 -15.69 -39.16 11.62
C ASN A 699 -17.10 -38.74 11.15
N LEU A 700 -17.18 -38.10 9.98
CA LEU A 700 -18.43 -37.75 9.32
C LEU A 700 -18.89 -38.88 8.39
N PRO A 701 -20.19 -38.92 8.01
CA PRO A 701 -20.68 -39.92 7.08
C PRO A 701 -19.87 -39.94 5.77
N PRO A 702 -19.64 -41.14 5.19
CA PRO A 702 -18.80 -41.29 4.00
C PRO A 702 -19.41 -40.57 2.80
N LEU A 703 -18.54 -40.05 1.93
CA LEU A 703 -18.93 -39.40 0.68
C LEU A 703 -19.77 -40.36 -0.15
N ARG A 704 -20.94 -39.92 -0.60
CA ARG A 704 -21.70 -40.62 -1.63
C ARG A 704 -21.29 -40.09 -2.99
N TYR A 705 -21.07 -40.95 -3.97
CA TYR A 705 -20.68 -40.50 -5.30
C TYR A 705 -21.42 -41.21 -6.42
N SER A 706 -21.54 -40.52 -7.55
CA SER A 706 -22.07 -41.09 -8.78
C SER A 706 -21.31 -40.54 -10.00
N ASN A 707 -21.27 -41.32 -11.06
CA ASN A 707 -20.59 -40.97 -12.30
C ASN A 707 -21.12 -41.82 -13.45
N ARG A 708 -21.09 -41.30 -14.70
CA ARG A 708 -21.50 -42.05 -15.90
C ARG A 708 -20.76 -43.38 -16.05
N THR A 709 -19.48 -43.40 -15.71
CA THR A 709 -18.66 -44.62 -15.66
C THR A 709 -18.28 -44.89 -14.21
N ILE A 710 -19.01 -45.79 -13.55
CA ILE A 710 -18.87 -46.00 -12.10
C ILE A 710 -17.49 -46.55 -11.71
N SER A 711 -16.85 -47.35 -12.58
CA SER A 711 -15.51 -47.90 -12.35
C SER A 711 -14.42 -46.84 -12.21
N LYS A 712 -14.61 -45.61 -12.71
CA LYS A 712 -13.69 -44.49 -12.44
C LYS A 712 -13.61 -44.12 -10.95
N GLY A 713 -14.60 -44.54 -10.16
CA GLY A 713 -14.66 -44.35 -8.72
C GLY A 713 -14.10 -45.49 -7.89
N ASP A 714 -13.49 -46.53 -8.49
CA ASP A 714 -12.96 -47.68 -7.73
C ASP A 714 -11.98 -47.23 -6.63
N ILE A 715 -11.05 -46.32 -6.93
CA ILE A 715 -10.12 -45.74 -5.95
C ILE A 715 -10.86 -44.98 -4.82
N LEU A 716 -11.98 -44.32 -5.15
CA LEU A 716 -12.78 -43.58 -4.19
C LEU A 716 -13.59 -44.53 -3.28
N ARG A 717 -14.09 -45.64 -3.85
CA ARG A 717 -14.71 -46.74 -3.10
C ARG A 717 -13.73 -47.37 -2.12
N ASP A 718 -12.52 -47.65 -2.58
CA ASP A 718 -11.46 -48.24 -1.77
C ASP A 718 -11.06 -47.31 -0.60
N ALA A 719 -11.20 -45.98 -0.79
CA ALA A 719 -11.06 -44.97 0.26
C ALA A 719 -12.29 -44.85 1.19
N GLY A 720 -13.29 -45.73 1.06
CA GLY A 720 -14.47 -45.80 1.92
C GLY A 720 -15.66 -44.94 1.49
N ALA A 721 -15.65 -44.37 0.27
CA ALA A 721 -16.82 -43.68 -0.27
C ALA A 721 -17.85 -44.67 -0.83
N VAL A 722 -19.12 -44.27 -0.88
CA VAL A 722 -20.24 -45.14 -1.26
C VAL A 722 -20.72 -44.80 -2.68
N PRO A 723 -20.64 -45.74 -3.65
CA PRO A 723 -21.23 -45.54 -4.97
C PRO A 723 -22.76 -45.55 -4.89
N GLU A 724 -23.41 -44.63 -5.61
CA GLU A 724 -24.86 -44.51 -5.70
C GLU A 724 -25.29 -44.20 -7.15
N GLU A 725 -26.51 -44.58 -7.49
CA GLU A 725 -27.20 -44.02 -8.66
C GLU A 725 -27.53 -42.55 -8.41
N PHE A 726 -27.59 -41.75 -9.48
CA PHE A 726 -27.78 -40.29 -9.37
C PHE A 726 -29.01 -39.90 -8.52
N ASP A 727 -30.12 -40.63 -8.66
CA ASP A 727 -31.35 -40.31 -7.94
C ASP A 727 -31.21 -40.57 -6.43
N ALA A 728 -30.55 -41.67 -6.08
CA ALA A 728 -30.24 -42.00 -4.70
C ALA A 728 -29.21 -41.04 -4.10
N LEU A 729 -28.21 -40.59 -4.89
CA LEU A 729 -27.23 -39.58 -4.49
C LEU A 729 -27.92 -38.28 -4.09
N VAL A 730 -28.83 -37.78 -4.92
CA VAL A 730 -29.55 -36.53 -4.65
C VAL A 730 -30.47 -36.68 -3.43
N GLN A 731 -31.21 -37.78 -3.31
CA GLN A 731 -32.12 -38.00 -2.18
C GLN A 731 -31.38 -38.09 -0.84
N LYS A 732 -30.27 -38.83 -0.78
CA LYS A 732 -29.54 -39.12 0.46
C LYS A 732 -28.62 -37.99 0.90
N SER A 733 -28.25 -37.05 0.03
CA SER A 733 -27.28 -35.98 0.33
C SER A 733 -27.91 -34.62 0.59
N ASN A 734 -27.29 -33.80 1.45
CA ASN A 734 -27.73 -32.43 1.73
C ASN A 734 -26.95 -31.40 0.91
N VAL A 735 -25.65 -31.65 0.71
CA VAL A 735 -24.76 -30.86 -0.15
C VAL A 735 -24.28 -31.75 -1.28
N ILE A 736 -24.48 -31.35 -2.53
CA ILE A 736 -24.10 -32.11 -3.73
C ILE A 736 -23.11 -31.27 -4.56
N PHE A 737 -21.89 -31.78 -4.72
CA PHE A 737 -20.90 -31.18 -5.61
C PHE A 737 -21.02 -31.76 -7.03
N THR A 738 -20.92 -30.92 -8.05
CA THR A 738 -20.86 -31.33 -9.46
C THR A 738 -19.56 -30.87 -10.12
N MET A 739 -18.94 -31.74 -10.91
CA MET A 739 -17.77 -31.44 -11.74
C MET A 739 -17.89 -32.12 -13.10
N ILE A 740 -18.44 -31.38 -14.07
CA ILE A 740 -18.92 -31.91 -15.36
C ILE A 740 -18.28 -31.17 -16.54
N SER A 741 -18.40 -31.76 -17.74
CA SER A 741 -17.68 -31.33 -18.94
C SER A 741 -18.35 -30.18 -19.69
N THR A 742 -19.67 -30.17 -19.78
CA THR A 742 -20.45 -29.27 -20.65
C THR A 742 -21.73 -28.81 -19.97
N ASP A 743 -22.25 -27.68 -20.45
CA ASP A 743 -23.50 -27.06 -20.00
C ASP A 743 -24.69 -28.00 -20.14
N ASP A 744 -24.81 -28.69 -21.28
CA ASP A 744 -25.91 -29.64 -21.55
C ASP A 744 -25.98 -30.76 -20.50
N VAL A 745 -24.82 -31.26 -20.07
CA VAL A 745 -24.74 -32.30 -19.02
C VAL A 745 -25.23 -31.76 -17.68
N LEU A 746 -25.03 -30.46 -17.39
CA LEU A 746 -25.59 -29.85 -16.19
C LEU A 746 -27.11 -29.76 -16.29
N ILE A 747 -27.58 -29.31 -17.45
CA ILE A 747 -29.00 -29.09 -17.72
C ILE A 747 -29.75 -30.42 -17.56
N ASP A 748 -29.33 -31.47 -18.25
CA ASP A 748 -29.93 -32.81 -18.15
C ASP A 748 -29.96 -33.32 -16.71
N LEU A 749 -28.87 -33.11 -15.97
CA LEU A 749 -28.73 -33.56 -14.58
C LEU A 749 -29.66 -32.80 -13.63
N LEU A 750 -29.77 -31.49 -13.78
CA LEU A 750 -30.66 -30.66 -12.97
C LEU A 750 -32.14 -30.83 -13.35
N GLU A 751 -32.44 -31.08 -14.62
CA GLU A 751 -33.77 -31.47 -15.06
C GLU A 751 -34.18 -32.81 -14.46
N LYS A 752 -33.29 -33.82 -14.51
CA LYS A 752 -33.52 -35.11 -13.84
C LYS A 752 -33.74 -34.93 -12.34
N ALA A 753 -32.92 -34.12 -11.67
CA ALA A 753 -33.10 -33.82 -10.24
C ALA A 753 -34.45 -33.15 -9.96
N SER A 754 -34.90 -32.24 -10.84
CA SER A 754 -36.16 -31.51 -10.68
C SER A 754 -37.38 -32.44 -10.65
N THR A 755 -37.32 -33.62 -11.28
CA THR A 755 -38.40 -34.63 -11.22
C THR A 755 -38.67 -35.15 -9.81
N MET A 756 -37.75 -34.95 -8.86
CA MET A 756 -37.87 -35.35 -7.46
C MET A 756 -38.70 -34.37 -6.61
N GLY A 757 -39.12 -33.24 -7.19
CA GLY A 757 -40.05 -32.29 -6.59
C GLY A 757 -39.61 -31.80 -5.21
N ASN A 758 -40.51 -31.92 -4.23
CA ASN A 758 -40.29 -31.48 -2.85
C ASN A 758 -39.12 -32.17 -2.13
N SER A 759 -38.59 -33.28 -2.66
CA SER A 759 -37.38 -33.93 -2.11
C SER A 759 -36.15 -33.01 -2.17
N LEU A 760 -36.13 -32.02 -3.07
CA LEU A 760 -35.01 -31.08 -3.21
C LEU A 760 -34.99 -29.97 -2.16
N LYS A 761 -36.07 -29.78 -1.38
CA LYS A 761 -36.20 -28.66 -0.45
C LYS A 761 -35.06 -28.63 0.57
N GLY A 762 -34.35 -27.51 0.64
CA GLY A 762 -33.24 -27.28 1.57
C GLY A 762 -31.90 -27.90 1.15
N LYS A 763 -31.81 -28.55 -0.02
CA LYS A 763 -30.55 -29.08 -0.54
C LYS A 763 -29.69 -27.98 -1.19
N ILE A 764 -28.38 -28.19 -1.18
CA ILE A 764 -27.39 -27.27 -1.75
C ILE A 764 -26.65 -27.99 -2.88
N PHE A 765 -26.71 -27.44 -4.09
CA PHE A 765 -25.93 -27.88 -5.24
C PHE A 765 -24.76 -26.92 -5.44
N VAL A 766 -23.54 -27.45 -5.42
CA VAL A 766 -22.31 -26.69 -5.61
C VAL A 766 -21.66 -27.12 -6.91
N ASP A 767 -21.81 -26.32 -7.96
CA ASP A 767 -21.20 -26.62 -9.24
C ASP A 767 -19.79 -26.05 -9.34
N THR A 768 -18.83 -26.94 -9.56
CA THR A 768 -17.39 -26.60 -9.66
C THR A 768 -16.89 -26.58 -11.09
N SER A 769 -17.81 -26.73 -12.04
CA SER A 769 -17.55 -26.85 -13.46
C SER A 769 -17.30 -25.50 -14.11
N THR A 770 -16.75 -25.51 -15.32
CA THR A 770 -16.67 -24.30 -16.16
C THR A 770 -17.86 -24.31 -17.11
N ILE A 771 -18.85 -23.45 -16.86
CA ILE A 771 -20.11 -23.33 -17.63
C ILE A 771 -20.38 -21.88 -17.99
N HIS A 772 -21.24 -21.65 -18.99
CA HIS A 772 -21.66 -20.32 -19.39
C HIS A 772 -22.40 -19.60 -18.24
N PRO A 773 -22.24 -18.27 -18.07
CA PRO A 773 -22.96 -17.51 -17.05
C PRO A 773 -24.47 -17.69 -17.12
N ASP A 774 -25.05 -17.72 -18.32
CA ASP A 774 -26.50 -17.91 -18.49
C ASP A 774 -26.96 -19.29 -18.02
N THR A 775 -26.13 -20.33 -18.20
CA THR A 775 -26.39 -21.67 -17.68
C THR A 775 -26.39 -21.67 -16.15
N SER A 776 -25.44 -20.97 -15.52
CA SER A 776 -25.42 -20.79 -14.05
C SER A 776 -26.67 -20.08 -13.54
N GLU A 777 -27.11 -19.02 -14.24
CA GLU A 777 -28.33 -18.29 -13.88
C GLU A 777 -29.58 -19.17 -14.03
N TRP A 778 -29.68 -19.92 -15.12
CA TRP A 778 -30.76 -20.88 -15.35
C TRP A 778 -30.79 -21.95 -14.24
N ALA A 779 -29.63 -22.54 -13.91
CA ALA A 779 -29.50 -23.56 -12.88
C ALA A 779 -29.95 -23.05 -11.50
N ALA A 780 -29.55 -21.83 -11.15
CA ALA A 780 -29.97 -21.18 -9.91
C ALA A 780 -31.48 -20.92 -9.85
N LYS A 781 -32.09 -20.46 -10.94
CA LYS A 781 -33.55 -20.28 -11.02
C LYS A 781 -34.29 -21.61 -10.89
N ARG A 782 -33.86 -22.63 -11.64
CA ARG A 782 -34.51 -23.94 -11.71
C ARG A 782 -34.51 -24.68 -10.37
N LEU A 783 -33.40 -24.67 -9.65
CA LEU A 783 -33.30 -25.31 -8.33
C LEU A 783 -34.08 -24.52 -7.26
N LYS A 784 -34.12 -23.20 -7.37
CA LYS A 784 -34.87 -22.34 -6.43
C LYS A 784 -36.38 -22.60 -6.50
N GLU A 785 -36.93 -22.89 -7.69
CA GLU A 785 -38.34 -23.30 -7.87
C GLU A 785 -38.72 -24.53 -7.03
N HIS A 786 -37.76 -25.41 -6.75
CA HIS A 786 -37.96 -26.63 -5.96
C HIS A 786 -37.44 -26.49 -4.51
N GLY A 787 -37.11 -25.26 -4.08
CA GLY A 787 -36.62 -24.98 -2.74
C GLY A 787 -35.19 -25.43 -2.46
N ALA A 788 -34.39 -25.72 -3.49
CA ALA A 788 -32.95 -25.97 -3.39
C ALA A 788 -32.13 -24.71 -3.70
N THR A 789 -30.87 -24.68 -3.26
CA THR A 789 -29.95 -23.57 -3.54
C THR A 789 -28.83 -24.04 -4.47
N PHE A 790 -28.57 -23.26 -5.53
CA PHE A 790 -27.41 -23.44 -6.41
C PHE A 790 -26.28 -22.49 -6.02
N ILE A 791 -25.05 -22.98 -6.02
CA ILE A 791 -23.82 -22.24 -5.79
C ILE A 791 -22.90 -22.47 -6.99
N ALA A 792 -22.47 -21.39 -7.64
CA ALA A 792 -21.44 -21.46 -8.69
C ALA A 792 -20.06 -21.32 -8.03
N ALA A 793 -19.28 -22.39 -8.09
CA ALA A 793 -17.98 -22.54 -7.43
C ALA A 793 -16.85 -23.05 -8.37
N PRO A 794 -16.68 -22.53 -9.60
CA PRO A 794 -15.62 -22.95 -10.51
C PRO A 794 -14.22 -22.83 -9.91
N VAL A 795 -13.31 -23.68 -10.38
CA VAL A 795 -11.95 -23.80 -9.82
C VAL A 795 -10.83 -23.37 -10.78
N PHE A 796 -9.72 -22.90 -10.21
CA PHE A 796 -8.47 -22.61 -10.89
C PHE A 796 -7.35 -23.54 -10.40
N GLY A 797 -6.65 -24.14 -11.35
CA GLY A 797 -5.56 -25.08 -11.14
C GLY A 797 -5.70 -26.31 -12.04
N ALA A 798 -4.58 -26.98 -12.30
CA ALA A 798 -4.54 -28.23 -13.06
C ALA A 798 -4.85 -29.46 -12.18
N SER A 799 -5.06 -30.62 -12.79
CA SER A 799 -5.35 -31.88 -12.09
C SER A 799 -4.36 -32.23 -10.95
N PRO A 800 -3.03 -32.02 -11.07
CA PRO A 800 -2.11 -32.22 -9.94
C PRO A 800 -2.38 -31.28 -8.74
N VAL A 801 -2.83 -30.06 -9.00
CA VAL A 801 -3.20 -29.09 -7.95
C VAL A 801 -4.51 -29.50 -7.27
N ALA A 802 -5.44 -30.10 -8.02
CA ALA A 802 -6.67 -30.70 -7.50
C ALA A 802 -6.37 -31.89 -6.58
N ALA A 803 -5.50 -32.81 -7.01
CA ALA A 803 -5.05 -33.94 -6.21
C ALA A 803 -4.36 -33.49 -4.91
N ALA A 804 -3.61 -32.38 -4.97
CA ALA A 804 -2.94 -31.80 -3.80
C ALA A 804 -3.86 -30.99 -2.86
N GLY A 805 -5.14 -30.79 -3.20
CA GLY A 805 -6.08 -30.01 -2.39
C GLY A 805 -5.77 -28.50 -2.35
N LYS A 806 -5.10 -27.98 -3.40
CA LYS A 806 -4.56 -26.60 -3.44
C LYS A 806 -5.24 -25.71 -4.48
N LEU A 807 -6.43 -26.07 -4.95
CA LEU A 807 -7.17 -25.27 -5.92
C LEU A 807 -7.59 -23.91 -5.35
N MET A 808 -7.86 -22.96 -6.23
CA MET A 808 -8.55 -21.73 -5.88
C MET A 808 -9.99 -21.83 -6.40
N PHE A 809 -10.98 -21.55 -5.56
CA PHE A 809 -12.38 -21.56 -5.92
C PHE A 809 -12.89 -20.13 -6.10
N ALA A 810 -13.70 -19.86 -7.12
CA ALA A 810 -14.48 -18.63 -7.23
C ALA A 810 -15.94 -18.96 -6.90
N VAL A 811 -16.44 -18.48 -5.76
CA VAL A 811 -17.71 -18.92 -5.18
C VAL A 811 -18.73 -17.78 -5.21
N ALA A 812 -19.90 -18.03 -5.80
CA ALA A 812 -21.03 -17.11 -5.82
C ALA A 812 -22.31 -17.83 -5.39
N GLY A 813 -23.09 -17.16 -4.56
CA GLY A 813 -24.37 -17.62 -4.03
C GLY A 813 -24.67 -16.99 -2.65
N PRO A 814 -25.79 -17.37 -2.01
CA PRO A 814 -26.20 -16.78 -0.74
C PRO A 814 -25.12 -16.97 0.35
N VAL A 815 -24.76 -15.88 1.05
CA VAL A 815 -23.64 -15.88 2.02
C VAL A 815 -23.78 -16.95 3.10
N THR A 816 -25.01 -17.21 3.56
CA THR A 816 -25.31 -18.24 4.59
C THR A 816 -24.97 -19.65 4.10
N VAL A 817 -25.20 -19.92 2.81
CA VAL A 817 -24.89 -21.21 2.19
C VAL A 817 -23.40 -21.31 1.86
N VAL A 818 -22.78 -20.22 1.42
CA VAL A 818 -21.32 -20.15 1.20
C VAL A 818 -20.55 -20.46 2.48
N GLU A 819 -20.96 -19.88 3.63
CA GLU A 819 -20.36 -20.22 4.93
C GLU A 819 -20.58 -21.68 5.33
N THR A 820 -21.72 -22.27 4.95
CA THR A 820 -22.00 -23.68 5.21
C THR A 820 -21.03 -24.58 4.44
N ILE A 821 -20.73 -24.29 3.17
CA ILE A 821 -19.84 -25.15 2.35
C ILE A 821 -18.36 -24.83 2.50
N ARG A 822 -18.00 -23.65 3.05
CA ARG A 822 -16.60 -23.20 3.23
C ARG A 822 -15.70 -24.26 3.91
N PRO A 823 -16.12 -24.97 4.98
CA PRO A 823 -15.28 -25.99 5.63
C PRO A 823 -15.02 -27.23 4.77
N LEU A 824 -15.90 -27.53 3.80
CA LEU A 824 -15.72 -28.64 2.86
C LEU A 824 -14.71 -28.30 1.74
N ILE A 825 -14.44 -27.00 1.54
CA ILE A 825 -13.56 -26.50 0.48
C ILE A 825 -12.19 -26.12 1.04
N MET A 826 -12.15 -25.22 2.03
CA MET A 826 -10.91 -24.63 2.54
C MET A 826 -10.04 -25.63 3.27
N ASN A 827 -8.78 -25.76 2.85
CA ASN A 827 -7.80 -26.75 3.32
C ASN A 827 -8.22 -28.22 3.09
N VAL A 828 -9.19 -28.46 2.23
CA VAL A 828 -9.64 -29.81 1.82
C VAL A 828 -9.41 -29.98 0.33
N MET A 829 -10.18 -29.26 -0.49
CA MET A 829 -10.05 -29.27 -1.95
C MET A 829 -9.32 -28.02 -2.47
N GLY A 830 -9.37 -26.93 -1.71
CA GLY A 830 -8.81 -25.64 -2.11
C GLY A 830 -8.01 -24.94 -1.02
N ARG A 831 -7.03 -24.14 -1.45
CA ARG A 831 -6.22 -23.27 -0.60
C ARG A 831 -6.85 -21.90 -0.34
N SER A 832 -7.80 -21.50 -1.19
CA SER A 832 -8.43 -20.17 -1.14
C SER A 832 -9.79 -20.16 -1.83
N ILE A 833 -10.68 -19.28 -1.35
CA ILE A 833 -11.96 -18.96 -1.96
C ILE A 833 -11.96 -17.47 -2.32
N ILE A 834 -12.34 -17.14 -3.56
CA ILE A 834 -12.67 -15.80 -4.02
C ILE A 834 -14.20 -15.68 -3.97
N GLU A 835 -14.71 -14.79 -3.14
CA GLU A 835 -16.15 -14.58 -3.01
C GLU A 835 -16.63 -13.58 -4.07
N MET A 836 -17.58 -14.03 -4.89
CA MET A 836 -18.07 -13.30 -6.06
C MET A 836 -19.47 -12.68 -5.82
N GLY A 837 -19.92 -12.67 -4.57
CA GLY A 837 -21.25 -12.20 -4.16
C GLY A 837 -22.37 -13.20 -4.47
N GLU A 838 -23.62 -12.74 -4.47
CA GLU A 838 -24.78 -13.63 -4.65
C GLU A 838 -25.09 -13.96 -6.12
N ASP A 839 -24.62 -13.15 -7.08
CA ASP A 839 -24.86 -13.39 -8.50
C ASP A 839 -23.95 -14.49 -9.03
N VAL A 840 -24.52 -15.69 -9.19
CA VAL A 840 -23.83 -16.91 -9.67
C VAL A 840 -23.12 -16.73 -11.01
N ARG A 841 -23.56 -15.78 -11.85
CA ARG A 841 -22.91 -15.47 -13.14
C ARG A 841 -21.50 -14.94 -12.96
N LYS A 842 -21.24 -14.20 -11.88
CA LYS A 842 -19.95 -13.55 -11.64
C LYS A 842 -18.82 -14.56 -11.47
N SER A 843 -19.08 -15.69 -10.81
CA SER A 843 -18.09 -16.76 -10.70
C SER A 843 -17.74 -17.37 -12.05
N SER A 844 -18.74 -17.68 -12.89
CA SER A 844 -18.52 -18.18 -14.25
C SER A 844 -17.76 -17.15 -15.10
N LEU A 845 -18.13 -15.86 -15.03
CA LEU A 845 -17.43 -14.78 -15.72
C LEU A 845 -15.96 -14.68 -15.29
N LEU A 846 -15.65 -14.77 -14.00
CA LEU A 846 -14.27 -14.75 -13.52
C LEU A 846 -13.49 -15.97 -14.02
N LYS A 847 -14.11 -17.15 -14.00
CA LYS A 847 -13.50 -18.39 -14.52
C LYS A 847 -13.17 -18.27 -16.01
N ILE A 848 -14.12 -17.81 -16.82
CA ILE A 848 -13.93 -17.59 -18.25
C ILE A 848 -12.85 -16.53 -18.47
N SER A 849 -12.86 -15.42 -17.71
CA SER A 849 -11.83 -14.38 -17.79
C SER A 849 -10.42 -14.92 -17.50
N GLY A 850 -10.28 -15.77 -16.48
CA GLY A 850 -9.00 -16.41 -16.19
C GLY A 850 -8.57 -17.36 -17.30
N ASN A 851 -9.49 -18.09 -17.92
CA ASN A 851 -9.17 -18.96 -19.05
C ASN A 851 -8.77 -18.17 -20.31
N ILE A 852 -9.33 -16.97 -20.55
CA ILE A 852 -8.85 -16.05 -21.60
C ILE A 852 -7.35 -15.77 -21.40
N LEU A 853 -6.93 -15.45 -20.17
CA LEU A 853 -5.52 -15.20 -19.87
C LEU A 853 -4.65 -16.44 -20.08
N VAL A 854 -5.07 -17.59 -19.56
CA VAL A 854 -4.30 -18.84 -19.66
C VAL A 854 -4.05 -19.22 -21.12
N ILE A 855 -5.08 -19.18 -21.96
CA ILE A 855 -4.98 -19.54 -23.38
C ILE A 855 -4.18 -18.48 -24.15
N SER A 856 -4.40 -17.19 -23.87
CA SER A 856 -3.64 -16.12 -24.52
C SER A 856 -2.15 -16.17 -24.19
N PHE A 857 -1.79 -16.52 -22.94
CA PHE A 857 -0.39 -16.72 -22.59
C PHE A 857 0.22 -17.93 -23.30
N MET A 858 -0.51 -19.04 -23.40
CA MET A 858 -0.02 -20.21 -24.14
C MET A 858 0.21 -19.86 -25.62
N GLU A 859 -0.66 -19.06 -26.23
CA GLU A 859 -0.51 -18.60 -27.62
C GLU A 859 0.74 -17.74 -27.82
N VAL A 860 0.90 -16.70 -27.00
CA VAL A 860 2.06 -15.80 -27.07
C VAL A 860 3.37 -16.55 -26.79
N ILE A 861 3.37 -17.45 -25.81
CA ILE A 861 4.54 -18.28 -25.50
C ILE A 861 4.83 -19.26 -26.64
N ALA A 862 3.81 -19.84 -27.26
CA ALA A 862 4.00 -20.72 -28.42
C ALA A 862 4.69 -19.97 -29.56
N GLU A 863 4.24 -18.75 -29.89
CA GLU A 863 4.90 -17.91 -30.91
C GLU A 863 6.34 -17.56 -30.54
N ALA A 864 6.59 -17.17 -29.29
CA ALA A 864 7.94 -16.88 -28.81
C ALA A 864 8.86 -18.10 -28.88
N GLN A 865 8.35 -19.29 -28.56
CA GLN A 865 9.10 -20.54 -28.61
C GLN A 865 9.40 -20.98 -30.04
N VAL A 866 8.42 -20.87 -30.96
CA VAL A 866 8.65 -21.14 -32.38
C VAL A 866 9.66 -20.15 -32.96
N PHE A 867 9.54 -18.86 -32.63
CA PHE A 867 10.51 -17.85 -33.04
C PHE A 867 11.92 -18.17 -32.53
N ALA A 868 12.06 -18.53 -31.25
CA ALA A 868 13.35 -18.90 -30.67
C ALA A 868 13.98 -20.12 -31.36
N GLU A 869 13.17 -21.10 -31.75
CA GLU A 869 13.63 -22.29 -32.47
C GLU A 869 14.10 -21.95 -33.89
N VAL A 870 13.31 -21.19 -34.65
CA VAL A 870 13.65 -20.80 -36.03
C VAL A 870 14.83 -19.83 -36.07
N ALA A 871 14.93 -18.90 -35.10
CA ALA A 871 16.02 -17.93 -35.02
C ALA A 871 17.33 -18.52 -34.45
N GLY A 872 17.33 -19.78 -33.99
CA GLY A 872 18.51 -20.45 -33.46
C GLY A 872 18.86 -20.12 -31.99
N ILE A 873 17.92 -19.53 -31.24
CA ILE A 873 18.08 -19.27 -29.79
C ILE A 873 17.93 -20.58 -28.99
N GLY A 874 17.03 -21.47 -29.42
CA GLY A 874 16.70 -22.71 -28.73
C GLY A 874 15.57 -22.56 -27.71
N THR A 875 14.77 -23.62 -27.56
CA THR A 875 13.55 -23.60 -26.74
C THR A 875 13.84 -23.56 -25.24
N GLN A 876 14.93 -24.19 -24.80
CA GLN A 876 15.35 -24.19 -23.40
C GLN A 876 15.81 -22.81 -22.95
N GLN A 877 16.60 -22.11 -23.77
CA GLN A 877 17.09 -20.76 -23.47
C GLN A 877 15.91 -19.77 -23.35
N MET A 878 14.93 -19.87 -24.26
CA MET A 878 13.71 -19.08 -24.21
C MET A 878 12.87 -19.41 -22.97
N GLU A 879 12.76 -20.69 -22.60
CA GLU A 879 12.05 -21.12 -21.40
C GLU A 879 12.69 -20.59 -20.10
N ASP A 880 14.01 -20.66 -19.99
CA ASP A 880 14.75 -20.14 -18.84
C ASP A 880 14.62 -18.62 -18.73
N PHE A 881 14.68 -17.91 -19.87
CA PHE A 881 14.38 -16.48 -19.91
C PHE A 881 12.96 -16.18 -19.42
N ILE A 882 11.94 -16.89 -19.92
CA ILE A 882 10.54 -16.71 -19.49
C ILE A 882 10.41 -16.93 -17.98
N GLY A 883 11.07 -17.96 -17.44
CA GLY A 883 11.01 -18.26 -16.01
C GLY A 883 11.70 -17.23 -15.14
N ASN A 884 12.89 -16.77 -15.52
CA ASN A 884 13.65 -15.78 -14.75
C ASN A 884 13.01 -14.39 -14.81
N MET A 885 12.41 -14.02 -15.93
CA MET A 885 11.83 -12.69 -16.13
C MET A 885 10.37 -12.58 -15.67
N PHE A 886 9.54 -13.59 -15.98
CA PHE A 886 8.09 -13.53 -15.75
C PHE A 886 7.59 -14.54 -14.70
N GLY A 887 8.49 -15.35 -14.15
CA GLY A 887 8.21 -16.27 -13.05
C GLY A 887 7.74 -17.66 -13.48
N SER A 888 7.60 -18.53 -12.46
CA SER A 888 7.38 -19.96 -12.64
C SER A 888 6.05 -20.34 -13.29
N VAL A 889 5.02 -19.47 -13.25
CA VAL A 889 3.73 -19.74 -13.89
C VAL A 889 3.86 -19.73 -15.41
N LEU A 890 4.43 -18.68 -16.01
CA LEU A 890 4.64 -18.64 -17.45
C LEU A 890 5.69 -19.67 -17.90
N GLN A 891 6.71 -19.91 -17.06
CA GLN A 891 7.65 -21.02 -17.31
C GLN A 891 6.94 -22.37 -17.38
N SER A 892 5.93 -22.60 -16.55
CA SER A 892 5.18 -23.87 -16.58
C SER A 892 4.40 -24.07 -17.87
N TYR A 893 3.87 -22.99 -18.48
CA TYR A 893 3.22 -23.06 -19.79
C TYR A 893 4.22 -23.31 -20.91
N SER A 894 5.39 -22.65 -20.85
CA SER A 894 6.51 -22.94 -21.74
C SER A 894 6.93 -24.41 -21.67
N LYS A 895 7.16 -24.93 -20.45
CA LYS A 895 7.49 -26.35 -20.22
C LYS A 895 6.45 -27.30 -20.78
N ARG A 896 5.17 -26.98 -20.59
CA ARG A 896 4.06 -27.79 -21.13
C ARG A 896 4.05 -27.83 -22.66
N ILE A 897 4.50 -26.76 -23.31
CA ILE A 897 4.64 -26.67 -24.76
C ILE A 897 5.86 -27.45 -25.24
N THR A 898 7.03 -27.24 -24.62
CA THR A 898 8.34 -27.77 -25.06
C THR A 898 8.57 -29.24 -24.69
N SER A 899 7.95 -29.73 -23.61
CA SER A 899 8.08 -31.12 -23.13
C SER A 899 7.35 -32.17 -23.97
N GLY A 900 6.63 -31.76 -25.02
CA GLY A 900 5.84 -32.68 -25.85
C GLY A 900 4.45 -33.00 -25.29
N ALA A 901 4.10 -32.50 -24.09
CA ALA A 901 2.79 -32.69 -23.48
C ALA A 901 1.62 -32.11 -24.30
N TYR A 902 1.91 -31.25 -25.30
CA TYR A 902 0.89 -30.73 -26.22
C TYR A 902 0.26 -31.82 -27.12
N ALA A 903 1.00 -32.89 -27.39
CA ALA A 903 0.54 -34.05 -28.14
C ALA A 903 1.07 -35.34 -27.48
N PRO A 904 0.38 -35.82 -26.43
CA PRO A 904 0.80 -36.98 -25.66
C PRO A 904 0.64 -38.29 -26.46
N PRO A 905 1.22 -39.41 -25.99
CA PRO A 905 0.92 -40.75 -26.50
C PRO A 905 -0.58 -41.04 -26.49
N LEU A 906 -1.04 -41.90 -27.41
CA LEU A 906 -2.49 -42.10 -27.63
C LEU A 906 -3.22 -42.78 -26.47
N ASP A 907 -2.50 -43.57 -25.68
CA ASP A 907 -2.99 -44.23 -24.46
C ASP A 907 -3.01 -43.30 -23.24
N THR A 908 -2.40 -42.13 -23.35
CA THR A 908 -2.24 -41.16 -22.27
C THR A 908 -3.22 -40.01 -22.44
N ALA A 909 -3.99 -39.72 -21.40
CA ALA A 909 -4.93 -38.61 -21.41
C ALA A 909 -4.21 -37.24 -21.32
N PRO A 910 -4.69 -36.21 -22.02
CA PRO A 910 -4.09 -34.88 -21.96
C PRO A 910 -4.41 -34.21 -20.62
N GLY A 911 -3.50 -33.37 -20.13
CA GLY A 911 -3.67 -32.68 -18.85
C GLY A 911 -4.85 -31.70 -18.87
N PHE A 912 -5.05 -31.01 -20.00
CA PHE A 912 -6.20 -30.17 -20.29
C PHE A 912 -6.56 -30.38 -21.76
N ALA A 913 -7.57 -31.19 -22.03
CA ALA A 913 -7.92 -31.57 -23.39
C ALA A 913 -8.22 -30.37 -24.30
N ALA A 914 -7.73 -30.41 -25.54
CA ALA A 914 -7.96 -29.38 -26.55
C ALA A 914 -9.45 -29.10 -26.77
N ALA A 915 -10.30 -30.14 -26.80
CA ALA A 915 -11.74 -29.99 -26.94
C ALA A 915 -12.38 -29.17 -25.80
N LEU A 916 -11.89 -29.30 -24.56
CA LEU A 916 -12.38 -28.53 -23.42
C LEU A 916 -11.90 -27.07 -23.50
N ALA A 917 -10.66 -26.84 -23.91
CA ALA A 917 -10.16 -25.49 -24.15
C ALA A 917 -10.93 -24.78 -25.28
N CYS A 918 -11.26 -25.49 -26.37
CA CYS A 918 -12.13 -24.98 -27.43
C CYS A 918 -13.51 -24.58 -26.90
N LYS A 919 -14.09 -25.38 -26.01
CA LYS A 919 -15.38 -25.06 -25.36
C LYS A 919 -15.27 -23.76 -24.54
N ASP A 920 -14.24 -23.64 -23.72
CA ASP A 920 -14.04 -22.46 -22.87
C ASP A 920 -13.78 -21.19 -23.70
N MET A 921 -13.04 -21.32 -24.82
CA MET A 921 -12.88 -20.23 -25.79
C MET A 921 -14.20 -19.84 -26.45
N LYS A 922 -15.06 -20.80 -26.81
CA LYS A 922 -16.39 -20.49 -27.36
C LYS A 922 -17.24 -19.68 -26.39
N HIS A 923 -17.23 -20.01 -25.09
CA HIS A 923 -17.91 -19.19 -24.09
C HIS A 923 -17.33 -17.77 -24.04
N ALA A 924 -16.01 -17.64 -23.97
CA ALA A 924 -15.34 -16.34 -23.93
C ALA A 924 -15.67 -15.48 -25.16
N LEU A 925 -15.58 -16.05 -26.37
CA LEU A 925 -15.87 -15.36 -27.62
C LEU A 925 -17.35 -14.96 -27.72
N SER A 926 -18.27 -15.85 -27.35
CA SER A 926 -19.71 -15.55 -27.33
C SER A 926 -20.06 -14.39 -26.39
N ILE A 927 -19.45 -14.35 -25.20
CA ILE A 927 -19.66 -13.26 -24.23
C ILE A 927 -19.02 -11.96 -24.72
N ALA A 928 -17.85 -12.05 -25.38
CA ALA A 928 -17.18 -10.88 -25.95
C ALA A 928 -18.01 -10.26 -27.08
N ASP A 929 -18.54 -11.09 -27.98
CA ASP A 929 -19.43 -10.68 -29.07
C ASP A 929 -20.68 -9.98 -28.54
N SER A 930 -21.31 -10.52 -27.49
CA SER A 930 -22.50 -9.91 -26.89
C SER A 930 -22.23 -8.53 -26.24
N HIS A 931 -20.97 -8.19 -25.98
CA HIS A 931 -20.54 -6.93 -25.38
C HIS A 931 -19.75 -6.02 -26.35
N ASN A 932 -19.69 -6.36 -27.64
CA ASN A 932 -18.88 -5.65 -28.65
C ASN A 932 -17.40 -5.53 -28.26
N VAL A 933 -16.86 -6.54 -27.58
CA VAL A 933 -15.44 -6.63 -27.21
C VAL A 933 -14.78 -7.65 -28.14
N ARG A 934 -13.59 -7.32 -28.65
CA ARG A 934 -12.85 -8.21 -29.54
C ARG A 934 -11.62 -8.80 -28.87
N LEU A 935 -11.49 -10.13 -28.92
CA LEU A 935 -10.41 -10.88 -28.27
C LEU A 935 -9.45 -11.50 -29.30
N HIS A 936 -8.69 -10.66 -30.01
CA HIS A 936 -7.84 -11.06 -31.14
C HIS A 936 -6.91 -12.26 -30.85
N THR A 937 -6.19 -12.25 -29.73
CA THR A 937 -5.29 -13.37 -29.36
C THR A 937 -6.07 -14.68 -29.18
N LEU A 938 -7.27 -14.60 -28.62
CA LEU A 938 -8.12 -15.76 -28.40
C LEU A 938 -8.75 -16.28 -29.71
N GLU A 939 -9.09 -15.39 -30.64
CA GLU A 939 -9.52 -15.74 -32.00
C GLU A 939 -8.42 -16.56 -32.71
N THR A 940 -7.17 -16.10 -32.66
CA THR A 940 -6.02 -16.82 -33.24
C THR A 940 -5.80 -18.17 -32.57
N ALA A 941 -5.75 -18.20 -31.23
CA ALA A 941 -5.58 -19.43 -30.47
C ALA A 941 -6.70 -20.45 -30.75
N SER A 942 -7.95 -19.98 -30.86
CA SER A 942 -9.11 -20.81 -31.20
C SER A 942 -8.97 -21.42 -32.60
N LYS A 943 -8.58 -20.61 -33.60
CA LYS A 943 -8.34 -21.10 -34.96
C LYS A 943 -7.24 -22.15 -34.99
N ARG A 944 -6.08 -21.87 -34.37
CA ARG A 944 -4.95 -22.81 -34.30
C ARG A 944 -5.34 -24.10 -33.58
N LEU A 945 -6.05 -24.02 -32.46
CA LEU A 945 -6.42 -25.23 -31.70
C LEU A 945 -7.45 -26.10 -32.43
N ASN A 946 -8.42 -25.50 -33.13
CA ASN A 946 -9.35 -26.27 -33.97
C ASN A 946 -8.62 -26.93 -35.15
N THR A 947 -7.70 -26.20 -35.80
CA THR A 947 -6.85 -26.76 -36.88
C THR A 947 -5.99 -27.91 -36.36
N ALA A 948 -5.43 -27.79 -35.14
CA ALA A 948 -4.66 -28.86 -34.50
C ALA A 948 -5.50 -30.13 -34.31
N ARG A 949 -6.75 -29.99 -33.85
CA ARG A 949 -7.68 -31.12 -33.66
C ARG A 949 -8.05 -31.80 -34.98
N GLU A 950 -8.27 -31.01 -36.03
CA GLU A 950 -8.53 -31.53 -37.38
C GLU A 950 -7.32 -32.28 -37.95
N TYR A 951 -6.11 -31.77 -37.71
CA TYR A 951 -4.87 -32.34 -38.22
C TYR A 951 -4.40 -33.59 -37.46
N ALA A 952 -4.43 -33.55 -36.12
CA ALA A 952 -3.78 -34.54 -35.25
C ALA A 952 -4.74 -35.34 -34.35
N GLY A 953 -6.06 -35.15 -34.51
CA GLY A 953 -7.11 -35.84 -33.76
C GLY A 953 -7.43 -35.21 -32.40
N GLU A 954 -8.30 -35.88 -31.63
CA GLU A 954 -8.85 -35.32 -30.39
C GLU A 954 -7.98 -35.53 -29.15
N ASN A 955 -7.05 -36.49 -29.17
CA ASN A 955 -6.14 -36.72 -28.05
C ASN A 955 -5.00 -35.68 -28.07
N LEU A 956 -5.33 -34.42 -27.81
CA LEU A 956 -4.42 -33.29 -27.77
C LEU A 956 -4.64 -32.47 -26.50
N ASP A 957 -3.58 -31.81 -26.05
CA ASP A 957 -3.67 -30.83 -24.96
C ASP A 957 -3.99 -29.44 -25.51
N SER A 958 -4.50 -28.58 -24.63
CA SER A 958 -4.73 -27.15 -24.87
C SER A 958 -3.50 -26.40 -25.41
N SER A 959 -2.28 -26.86 -25.11
CA SER A 959 -1.05 -26.28 -25.65
C SER A 959 -0.76 -26.69 -27.11
N ALA A 960 -1.61 -27.48 -27.77
CA ALA A 960 -1.41 -27.94 -29.15
C ALA A 960 -1.46 -26.84 -30.22
N ILE A 961 -1.85 -25.62 -29.85
CA ILE A 961 -1.65 -24.41 -30.66
C ILE A 961 -0.19 -24.26 -31.13
N TYR A 962 0.77 -24.73 -30.32
CA TYR A 962 2.18 -24.76 -30.66
C TYR A 962 2.48 -25.59 -31.90
N GLY A 963 1.83 -26.75 -32.07
CA GLY A 963 2.06 -27.61 -33.23
C GLY A 963 1.67 -26.93 -34.54
N ILE A 964 0.57 -26.18 -34.56
CA ILE A 964 0.17 -25.39 -35.74
C ILE A 964 1.09 -24.19 -35.93
N ALA A 965 1.46 -23.48 -34.86
CA ALA A 965 2.43 -22.37 -34.95
C ALA A 965 3.78 -22.84 -35.54
N ARG A 966 4.23 -24.05 -35.20
CA ARG A 966 5.42 -24.69 -35.82
C ARG A 966 5.22 -24.89 -37.32
N GLN A 967 4.09 -25.46 -37.75
CA GLN A 967 3.78 -25.67 -39.16
C GLN A 967 3.75 -24.37 -39.96
N GLU A 968 3.14 -23.32 -39.41
CA GLU A 968 3.09 -22.00 -40.03
C GLU A 968 4.50 -21.38 -40.23
N ALA A 969 5.47 -21.78 -39.40
CA ALA A 969 6.87 -21.40 -39.51
C ALA A 969 7.74 -22.38 -40.33
N GLY A 970 7.14 -23.37 -40.99
CA GLY A 970 7.84 -24.37 -41.81
C GLY A 970 8.48 -25.52 -41.04
N LEU A 971 8.16 -25.68 -39.74
CA LEU A 971 8.61 -26.81 -38.91
C LEU A 971 7.57 -27.94 -38.90
N SER A 972 7.98 -29.14 -38.51
CA SER A 972 7.04 -30.25 -38.24
C SER A 972 6.06 -29.90 -37.12
N PHE A 973 4.79 -30.30 -37.25
CA PHE A 973 3.80 -30.23 -36.16
C PHE A 973 4.29 -30.96 -34.92
N TRP A 974 4.93 -32.11 -35.11
CA TRP A 974 5.48 -32.97 -34.07
C TRP A 974 6.88 -32.49 -33.70
N SER A 975 7.11 -32.24 -32.42
CA SER A 975 8.43 -31.95 -31.86
C SER A 975 9.15 -33.26 -31.52
N ALA A 976 10.45 -33.19 -31.24
CA ALA A 976 11.21 -34.38 -30.84
C ALA A 976 10.67 -35.03 -29.54
N ASN A 977 9.99 -34.25 -28.69
CA ASN A 977 9.48 -34.71 -27.40
C ASN A 977 8.00 -35.13 -27.43
N SER A 978 7.28 -34.83 -28.50
CA SER A 978 5.86 -35.20 -28.64
C SER A 978 5.69 -36.59 -29.27
N ARG A 979 4.45 -37.12 -29.27
CA ARG A 979 4.15 -38.30 -30.10
C ARG A 979 4.53 -38.02 -31.55
N GLN A 980 4.93 -39.07 -32.26
CA GLN A 980 5.21 -39.00 -33.70
C GLN A 980 4.01 -39.51 -34.49
N GLN A 981 3.95 -39.16 -35.77
CA GLN A 981 2.83 -39.48 -36.67
C GLN A 981 2.51 -41.00 -36.78
N SER A 982 3.43 -41.89 -36.41
CA SER A 982 3.39 -43.31 -36.75
C SER A 982 2.86 -44.27 -35.67
N GLU A 983 2.24 -43.81 -34.58
CA GLU A 983 1.85 -44.70 -33.47
C GLU A 983 0.41 -45.25 -33.49
N SER A 984 -0.45 -44.91 -34.46
CA SER A 984 -1.57 -45.77 -34.86
C SER A 984 -2.23 -45.29 -36.16
N SER A 985 -1.99 -46.00 -37.27
CA SER A 985 -3.03 -46.26 -38.26
C SER A 985 -3.87 -47.43 -37.79
#